data_AF-A0A975WFQ0-F1
#
_entry.id   AF-A0A975WFQ0-F1
#
_cell.length_a   1.000
_cell.length_b   1.000
_cell.length_c   1.000
_cell.angle_alpha   90.00
_cell.angle_beta   90.00
_cell.angle_gamma   90.00
#
_symmetry.space_group_name_H-M   'P 1'
#
loop_
_entity.id
_entity.type
_entity.pdbx_description
1 polymer ?
#
loop_
_entity_poly.entity_id
_entity_poly.type
_entity_poly.pdbx_seq_one_letter_code
_entity_poly.pdbx_strand_id
1 'polypeptide(L)'
;MTLRFRKLRLRAITSDGVYGTDISFSEGLTVLWADNTKGKSTCMQGMIYALGLERMLSPRREIPLPHAMTTYLNTDDDKRVEVLESSVSLELSNNNDQIITVNRAVKASTDKRLVTVDFGAALTNEETGLRRQNFFVHDPGAAQREDGFHHFLESFIGWHLPQVRRYDAPDTKLYLETVFPLFWVEQKFGWSAIPAAIPTYMRIREVHKRAVEFILDLDVYKLEAERERLSERLAANSKDWSVVRQELELTVSKYGGRVSKLSDKPIADPETLSHVRIELIEDGERLPLDSVISHLRGVISEMAENLVPDVKDQAGEVAQRLERYIRLTDELNAEKLRIHGIQQIKSADIRSLKRRIIALENDLAKNLDVQKLQKYSGVSEILTPDRCPTCEQALVDALVSQDSLSSVMPISENVEYIRAQKKMFESILAREQAEEEERRDNVSSIRQKLSDYYSQIRSLRSELIAPDAMPSAATIEQRLRAEARLKDLESLMTTFEEAMERFESLQVAYREILLDMSKTPKEKLSQSDKEKLVCLTDLMRDHVRDFDFTTFPPSELSISQDSYKPEKEGFEIGFETSASDAIRLKWAYQLGLLELASVKPTNHPGALIFDEPRQQSSSRPSFENLLHRAAQAKARDQQVIFSTSENLETLRSITSSIDCSEVIFPGYILQRLE
;
A
#
# COMPACT_ATOMS: atom_id res chain seq x y z
N MET A 1 -17.09 -10.08 -4.54
CA MET A 1 -17.21 -8.86 -3.73
C MET A 1 -18.55 -8.26 -4.07
N THR A 2 -19.49 -8.19 -3.12
CA THR A 2 -20.83 -7.64 -3.42
C THR A 2 -21.24 -6.62 -2.37
N LEU A 3 -21.95 -5.59 -2.80
CA LEU A 3 -22.60 -4.62 -1.95
C LEU A 3 -24.07 -4.57 -2.37
N ARG A 4 -24.98 -4.80 -1.42
CA ARG A 4 -26.42 -4.66 -1.64
C ARG A 4 -26.97 -3.60 -0.70
N PHE A 5 -27.79 -2.72 -1.25
CA PHE A 5 -28.60 -1.79 -0.49
C PHE A 5 -29.89 -2.50 -0.11
N ARG A 6 -30.25 -2.48 1.18
CA ARG A 6 -31.46 -3.16 1.67
C ARG A 6 -32.57 -2.16 1.98
N LYS A 7 -32.25 -1.13 2.77
CA LYS A 7 -33.25 -0.16 3.22
C LYS A 7 -32.64 1.21 3.45
N LEU A 8 -33.29 2.26 2.97
CA LEU A 8 -32.97 3.66 3.25
C LEU A 8 -34.06 4.24 4.14
N ARG A 9 -33.66 4.96 5.19
CA ARG A 9 -34.55 5.67 6.09
C ARG A 9 -34.11 7.12 6.19
N LEU A 10 -35.04 8.03 5.87
CA LEU A 10 -34.86 9.47 6.06
C LEU A 10 -35.77 9.93 7.19
N ARG A 11 -35.24 10.72 8.12
CA ARG A 11 -36.00 11.32 9.23
C ARG A 11 -35.65 12.79 9.39
N ALA A 12 -36.68 13.62 9.52
CA ALA A 12 -36.62 15.04 9.83
C ALA A 12 -37.60 15.33 10.96
N ILE A 13 -37.07 15.67 12.13
CA ILE A 13 -37.84 16.10 13.30
C ILE A 13 -38.12 17.59 13.14
N THR A 14 -39.38 17.96 13.17
CA THR A 14 -39.83 19.34 12.98
C THR A 14 -40.70 19.82 14.12
N SER A 15 -41.02 21.12 14.13
CA SER A 15 -41.94 21.71 15.11
C SER A 15 -43.36 21.12 15.06
N ASP A 16 -43.76 20.53 13.93
CA ASP A 16 -45.09 19.95 13.70
C ASP A 16 -45.08 18.40 13.73
N GLY A 17 -43.99 17.78 14.20
CA GLY A 17 -43.84 16.33 14.30
C GLY A 17 -42.72 15.77 13.43
N VAL A 18 -42.69 14.43 13.29
CA VAL A 18 -41.63 13.73 12.55
C VAL A 18 -42.07 13.50 11.11
N TYR A 19 -41.24 13.93 10.17
CA TYR A 19 -41.39 13.65 8.75
C TYR A 19 -40.32 12.66 8.31
N GLY A 20 -40.65 11.75 7.40
CA GLY A 20 -39.71 10.75 6.96
C GLY A 20 -40.22 9.87 5.84
N THR A 21 -39.35 8.97 5.40
CA THR A 21 -39.67 7.89 4.48
C THR A 21 -38.79 6.69 4.76
N ASP A 22 -39.31 5.49 4.49
CA ASP A 22 -38.57 4.24 4.50
C ASP A 22 -38.71 3.59 3.12
N ILE A 23 -37.57 3.31 2.48
CA ILE A 23 -37.49 2.77 1.13
C ILE A 23 -36.77 1.44 1.20
N SER A 24 -37.44 0.38 0.77
CA SER A 24 -36.83 -0.95 0.68
C SER A 24 -36.35 -1.20 -0.74
N PHE A 25 -35.16 -1.77 -0.88
CA PHE A 25 -34.57 -2.13 -2.17
C PHE A 25 -34.54 -3.66 -2.27
N SER A 26 -35.05 -4.18 -3.38
CA SER A 26 -35.05 -5.61 -3.65
C SER A 26 -33.80 -6.04 -4.40
N GLU A 27 -33.63 -7.35 -4.53
CA GLU A 27 -32.71 -7.93 -5.53
C GLU A 27 -33.23 -7.63 -6.95
N GLY A 28 -32.32 -7.54 -7.92
CA GLY A 28 -32.68 -7.15 -9.28
C GLY A 28 -32.97 -5.67 -9.42
N LEU A 29 -33.97 -5.33 -10.22
CA LEU A 29 -34.34 -3.95 -10.54
C LEU A 29 -35.34 -3.38 -9.51
N THR A 30 -34.96 -2.31 -8.82
CA THR A 30 -35.87 -1.46 -8.05
C THR A 30 -36.04 -0.12 -8.77
N VAL A 31 -37.30 0.27 -9.04
CA VAL A 31 -37.64 1.56 -9.67
C VAL A 31 -38.32 2.47 -8.66
N LEU A 32 -37.66 3.58 -8.35
CA LEU A 32 -38.15 4.66 -7.51
C LEU A 32 -38.76 5.76 -8.37
N TRP A 33 -40.05 6.01 -8.19
CA TRP A 33 -40.77 7.05 -8.90
C TRP A 33 -41.25 8.16 -7.95
N ALA A 34 -41.03 9.40 -8.34
CA ALA A 34 -41.73 10.57 -7.79
C ALA A 34 -41.76 11.68 -8.84
N ASP A 35 -42.64 12.67 -8.69
CA ASP A 35 -42.66 13.81 -9.62
C ASP A 35 -41.39 14.68 -9.49
N ASN A 36 -41.12 15.51 -10.50
CA ASN A 36 -40.05 16.49 -10.46
C ASN A 36 -40.19 17.40 -9.25
N THR A 37 -39.06 17.75 -8.64
CA THR A 37 -38.98 18.58 -7.42
C THR A 37 -39.58 17.97 -6.14
N LYS A 38 -40.08 16.73 -6.16
CA LYS A 38 -40.66 16.05 -4.98
C LYS A 38 -39.68 15.26 -4.12
N GLY A 39 -38.38 15.31 -4.43
CA GLY A 39 -37.32 14.81 -3.56
C GLY A 39 -36.58 13.55 -4.02
N LYS A 40 -36.75 13.06 -5.26
CA LYS A 40 -36.06 11.85 -5.78
C LYS A 40 -34.55 11.88 -5.54
N SER A 41 -33.89 12.97 -5.97
CA SER A 41 -32.46 13.16 -5.80
C SER A 41 -32.07 13.21 -4.31
N THR A 42 -33.00 13.53 -3.40
CA THR A 42 -32.76 13.51 -1.94
C THR A 42 -32.51 12.09 -1.44
N CYS A 43 -33.20 11.09 -2.00
CA CYS A 43 -32.96 9.69 -1.64
C CYS A 43 -31.56 9.25 -2.05
N MET A 44 -31.19 9.48 -3.32
CA MET A 44 -29.88 9.08 -3.85
C MET A 44 -28.74 9.86 -3.17
N GLN A 45 -28.90 11.17 -2.97
CA GLN A 45 -27.93 11.97 -2.21
C GLN A 45 -27.89 11.58 -0.74
N GLY A 46 -28.99 11.12 -0.16
CA GLY A 46 -29.06 10.58 1.19
C GLY A 46 -28.20 9.35 1.35
N MET A 47 -28.27 8.41 0.40
CA MET A 47 -27.41 7.23 0.39
C MET A 47 -25.93 7.60 0.26
N ILE A 48 -25.57 8.51 -0.67
CA ILE A 48 -24.19 9.03 -0.82
C ILE A 48 -23.71 9.66 0.49
N TYR A 49 -24.58 10.46 1.13
CA TYR A 49 -24.26 11.12 2.39
C TYR A 49 -24.08 10.13 3.53
N ALA A 50 -24.95 9.12 3.67
CA ALA A 50 -24.79 8.07 4.67
C ALA A 50 -23.44 7.35 4.53
N LEU A 51 -23.00 7.11 3.29
CA LEU A 51 -21.70 6.49 2.99
C LEU A 51 -20.49 7.44 3.11
N GLY A 52 -20.67 8.72 3.42
CA GLY A 52 -19.57 9.68 3.49
C GLY A 52 -18.92 9.98 2.13
N LEU A 53 -19.63 9.78 1.02
CA LEU A 53 -19.12 9.89 -0.35
C LEU A 53 -19.51 11.22 -1.01
N GLU A 54 -19.98 12.23 -0.26
CA GLU A 54 -20.42 13.51 -0.82
C GLU A 54 -19.32 14.26 -1.60
N ARG A 55 -18.05 13.94 -1.32
CA ARG A 55 -16.89 14.47 -2.04
C ARG A 55 -16.86 14.03 -3.50
N MET A 56 -17.54 12.94 -3.86
CA MET A 56 -17.77 12.59 -5.26
C MET A 56 -18.55 13.68 -6.02
N LEU A 57 -19.45 14.40 -5.34
CA LEU A 57 -20.34 15.40 -5.95
C LEU A 57 -19.71 16.80 -6.00
N SER A 58 -18.92 17.15 -4.99
CA SER A 58 -18.31 18.49 -4.87
C SER A 58 -17.05 18.45 -4.00
N PRO A 59 -16.04 19.30 -4.27
CA PRO A 59 -14.90 19.46 -3.37
C PRO A 59 -15.28 20.08 -2.01
N ARG A 60 -16.45 20.71 -1.91
CA ARG A 60 -16.91 21.34 -0.67
C ARG A 60 -17.43 20.29 0.31
N ARG A 61 -17.14 20.48 1.61
CA ARG A 61 -17.65 19.64 2.71
C ARG A 61 -19.09 19.96 3.11
N GLU A 62 -19.86 20.52 2.18
CA GLU A 62 -21.25 20.88 2.43
C GLU A 62 -22.13 19.63 2.32
N ILE A 63 -23.22 19.62 3.08
CA ILE A 63 -24.19 18.52 3.02
C ILE A 63 -24.87 18.60 1.64
N PRO A 64 -24.87 17.52 0.84
CA PRO A 64 -25.45 17.54 -0.51
C PRO A 64 -26.98 17.52 -0.51
N LEU A 65 -27.62 17.43 0.66
CA LEU A 65 -29.07 17.30 0.83
C LEU A 65 -29.77 18.67 0.79
N PRO A 66 -31.02 18.72 0.28
CA PRO A 66 -31.80 19.95 0.18
C PRO A 66 -32.28 20.48 1.54
N HIS A 67 -32.93 21.66 1.50
CA HIS A 67 -33.52 22.32 2.67
C HIS A 67 -34.44 21.43 3.51
N ALA A 68 -35.13 20.49 2.87
CA ALA A 68 -36.03 19.54 3.53
C ALA A 68 -35.34 18.68 4.62
N MET A 69 -34.03 18.49 4.53
CA MET A 69 -33.24 17.77 5.53
C MET A 69 -32.34 18.69 6.35
N THR A 70 -32.34 20.01 6.14
CA THR A 70 -31.37 20.93 6.77
C THR A 70 -31.99 22.13 7.45
N THR A 71 -33.02 22.75 6.88
CA THR A 71 -33.58 24.01 7.40
C THR A 71 -35.10 23.99 7.51
N TYR A 72 -35.82 23.60 6.46
CA TYR A 72 -37.28 23.60 6.45
C TYR A 72 -37.82 22.62 5.42
N LEU A 73 -39.02 22.10 5.67
CA LEU A 73 -39.77 21.27 4.72
C LEU A 73 -41.09 21.94 4.33
N ASN A 74 -41.54 21.66 3.12
CA ASN A 74 -42.86 22.04 2.65
C ASN A 74 -43.75 20.79 2.70
N THR A 75 -44.90 20.92 3.34
CA THR A 75 -45.93 19.88 3.39
C THR A 75 -46.75 19.88 2.10
N ASP A 76 -47.50 18.81 1.83
CA ASP A 76 -48.42 18.76 0.69
C ASP A 76 -49.55 19.80 0.80
N ASP A 77 -49.83 20.32 2.01
CA ASP A 77 -50.75 21.43 2.28
C ASP A 77 -50.12 22.83 2.10
N ASP A 78 -48.96 22.93 1.43
CA ASP A 78 -48.17 24.16 1.23
C ASP A 78 -47.73 24.88 2.52
N LYS A 79 -47.78 24.21 3.68
CA LYS A 79 -47.23 24.77 4.93
C LYS A 79 -45.73 24.51 4.99
N ARG A 80 -44.98 25.55 5.37
CA ARG A 80 -43.55 25.48 5.63
C ARG A 80 -43.30 25.21 7.12
N VAL A 81 -42.60 24.13 7.41
CA VAL A 81 -42.28 23.71 8.78
C VAL A 81 -40.76 23.72 8.97
N GLU A 82 -40.30 24.20 10.11
CA GLU A 82 -38.87 24.25 10.43
C GLU A 82 -38.34 22.89 10.87
N VAL A 83 -37.19 22.49 10.32
CA VAL A 83 -36.50 21.26 10.69
C VAL A 83 -35.62 21.53 11.90
N LEU A 84 -35.86 20.83 13.01
CA LEU A 84 -35.09 20.92 14.24
C LEU A 84 -33.88 19.99 14.18
N GLU A 85 -34.12 18.72 13.87
CA GLU A 85 -33.09 17.69 13.74
C GLU A 85 -33.37 16.79 12.54
N SER A 86 -32.35 16.16 11.97
CA SER A 86 -32.51 15.27 10.83
C SER A 86 -31.37 14.27 10.72
N SER A 87 -31.69 13.07 10.23
CA SER A 87 -30.74 11.98 10.06
C SER A 87 -31.06 11.12 8.84
N VAL A 88 -30.03 10.43 8.36
CA VAL A 88 -30.13 9.41 7.31
C VAL A 88 -29.60 8.09 7.86
N SER A 89 -30.34 7.02 7.64
CA SER A 89 -29.96 5.66 7.97
C SER A 89 -29.99 4.79 6.71
N LEU A 90 -28.95 4.00 6.50
CA LEU A 90 -28.80 3.12 5.33
C LEU A 90 -28.37 1.71 5.76
N GLU A 91 -29.19 0.72 5.45
CA GLU A 91 -28.90 -0.69 5.70
C GLU A 91 -28.28 -1.33 4.45
N LEU A 92 -27.14 -2.00 4.64
CA LEU A 92 -26.31 -2.61 3.61
C LEU A 92 -26.05 -4.08 3.96
N SER A 93 -25.88 -4.92 2.94
CA SER A 93 -25.32 -6.26 3.10
C SER A 93 -24.20 -6.55 2.11
N ASN A 94 -23.28 -7.43 2.50
CA ASN A 94 -22.20 -7.91 1.64
C ASN A 94 -22.39 -9.37 1.22
N ASN A 95 -21.39 -9.94 0.53
CA ASN A 95 -21.39 -11.34 0.06
C ASN A 95 -21.23 -12.39 1.18
N ASN A 96 -20.86 -11.97 2.39
CA ASN A 96 -20.70 -12.84 3.55
C ASN A 96 -21.95 -12.82 4.45
N ASP A 97 -23.09 -12.35 3.92
CA ASP A 97 -24.34 -12.13 4.65
C ASP A 97 -24.21 -11.23 5.88
N GLN A 98 -23.14 -10.42 5.96
CA GLN A 98 -23.00 -9.44 7.02
C GLN A 98 -23.90 -8.24 6.71
N ILE A 99 -24.71 -7.85 7.69
CA ILE A 99 -25.61 -6.71 7.59
C ILE A 99 -25.12 -5.61 8.52
N ILE A 100 -25.07 -4.38 8.00
CA ILE A 100 -24.75 -3.19 8.78
C ILE A 100 -25.80 -2.11 8.52
N THR A 101 -26.07 -1.29 9.54
CA THR A 101 -26.89 -0.09 9.40
C THR A 101 -26.03 1.13 9.69
N VAL A 102 -25.84 1.96 8.68
CA VAL A 102 -25.05 3.20 8.76
C VAL A 102 -25.99 4.36 9.07
N ASN A 103 -25.73 5.07 10.16
CA ASN A 103 -26.49 6.22 10.62
C ASN A 103 -25.63 7.47 10.59
N ARG A 104 -26.14 8.54 9.97
CA ARG A 104 -25.46 9.83 9.91
C ARG A 104 -26.43 10.98 10.15
N ALA A 105 -26.08 11.84 11.11
CA ALA A 105 -26.85 13.04 11.39
C ALA A 105 -26.59 14.12 10.32
N VAL A 106 -27.66 14.79 9.90
CA VAL A 106 -27.62 15.87 8.90
C VAL A 106 -27.69 17.22 9.61
N LYS A 107 -28.73 17.42 10.44
CA LYS A 107 -28.83 18.53 11.40
C LYS A 107 -28.98 17.93 12.79
N ALA A 108 -27.96 18.13 13.62
CA ALA A 108 -27.94 17.72 15.02
C ALA A 108 -26.92 18.58 15.77
N SER A 109 -26.86 18.39 17.09
CA SER A 109 -25.80 18.94 17.95
C SER A 109 -24.43 18.27 17.72
N THR A 110 -24.43 17.05 17.18
CA THR A 110 -23.21 16.26 16.88
C THR A 110 -22.50 16.72 15.60
N ASP A 111 -21.20 16.47 15.48
CA ASP A 111 -20.43 16.84 14.29
C ASP A 111 -20.86 16.01 13.06
N LYS A 112 -20.95 16.66 11.90
CA LYS A 112 -21.33 16.08 10.60
C LYS A 112 -20.34 15.03 10.09
N ARG A 113 -19.13 14.97 10.65
CA ARG A 113 -18.08 13.98 10.31
C ARG A 113 -18.26 12.65 11.02
N LEU A 114 -19.15 12.57 12.00
CA LEU A 114 -19.44 11.34 12.72
C LEU A 114 -20.33 10.44 11.87
N VAL A 115 -19.96 9.16 11.78
CA VAL A 115 -20.78 8.10 11.19
C VAL A 115 -20.92 6.99 12.21
N THR A 116 -22.15 6.62 12.55
CA THR A 116 -22.42 5.57 13.53
C THR A 116 -22.90 4.33 12.80
N VAL A 117 -22.27 3.19 13.05
CA VAL A 117 -22.61 1.91 12.42
C VAL A 117 -23.15 0.96 13.49
N ASP A 118 -24.36 0.44 13.24
CA ASP A 118 -24.94 -0.67 13.99
C ASP A 118 -24.66 -1.98 13.22
N PHE A 119 -24.04 -2.95 13.88
CA PHE A 119 -23.71 -4.26 13.29
C PHE A 119 -24.92 -5.20 13.34
N GLY A 120 -25.88 -4.98 12.45
CA GLY A 120 -27.07 -5.81 12.29
C GLY A 120 -28.17 -5.14 11.46
N ALA A 121 -29.30 -5.82 11.32
CA ALA A 121 -30.45 -5.37 10.53
C ALA A 121 -31.37 -4.45 11.34
N ALA A 122 -30.87 -3.27 11.72
CA ALA A 122 -31.59 -2.33 12.58
C ALA A 122 -32.84 -1.74 11.92
N LEU A 123 -32.91 -1.66 10.58
CA LEU A 123 -34.05 -1.08 9.87
C LEU A 123 -35.06 -2.13 9.41
N THR A 124 -34.60 -3.32 9.04
CA THR A 124 -35.46 -4.38 8.50
C THR A 124 -36.05 -5.26 9.60
N ASN A 125 -35.28 -5.63 10.62
CA ASN A 125 -35.72 -6.51 11.71
C ASN A 125 -35.97 -5.78 13.03
N GLU A 126 -35.65 -4.48 13.10
CA GLU A 126 -35.72 -3.67 14.33
C GLU A 126 -34.99 -4.32 15.51
N GLU A 127 -33.87 -4.99 15.23
CA GLU A 127 -33.05 -5.66 16.23
C GLU A 127 -32.56 -4.67 17.30
N THR A 128 -32.76 -5.01 18.57
CA THR A 128 -32.34 -4.21 19.71
C THR A 128 -31.09 -4.79 20.36
N GLY A 129 -30.23 -3.94 20.93
CA GLY A 129 -28.97 -4.38 21.55
C GLY A 129 -27.84 -4.69 20.56
N LEU A 130 -27.93 -4.20 19.32
CA LEU A 130 -26.87 -4.33 18.33
C LEU A 130 -25.58 -3.65 18.81
N ARG A 131 -24.43 -4.24 18.46
CA ARG A 131 -23.14 -3.59 18.66
C ARG A 131 -23.11 -2.32 17.82
N ARG A 132 -22.80 -1.19 18.46
CA ARG A 132 -22.67 0.12 17.82
C ARG A 132 -21.21 0.57 17.83
N GLN A 133 -20.76 1.18 16.75
CA GLN A 133 -19.43 1.79 16.67
C GLN A 133 -19.47 3.12 15.92
N ASN A 134 -18.70 4.08 16.42
CA ASN A 134 -18.55 5.40 15.81
C ASN A 134 -17.28 5.47 14.96
N PHE A 135 -17.39 6.05 13.78
CA PHE A 135 -16.32 6.28 12.83
C PHE A 135 -16.29 7.76 12.42
N PHE A 136 -15.16 8.18 11.85
CA PHE A 136 -15.04 9.52 11.28
C PHE A 136 -14.84 9.49 9.75
N VAL A 137 -15.36 10.52 9.08
CA VAL A 137 -15.17 10.78 7.64
C VAL A 137 -14.48 12.14 7.40
N HIS A 138 -13.96 12.36 6.18
CA HIS A 138 -13.34 13.60 5.68
C HIS A 138 -12.01 14.03 6.29
N ASP A 139 -11.64 13.49 7.43
CA ASP A 139 -10.36 13.81 8.07
C ASP A 139 -9.21 12.94 7.54
N PRO A 140 -7.96 13.43 7.63
CA PRO A 140 -6.79 12.64 7.28
C PRO A 140 -6.77 11.32 8.05
N GLY A 141 -6.65 10.22 7.31
CA GLY A 141 -6.68 8.87 7.87
C GLY A 141 -8.03 8.15 7.76
N ALA A 142 -9.11 8.81 7.34
CA ALA A 142 -10.44 8.18 7.23
C ALA A 142 -10.49 6.96 6.28
N ALA A 143 -9.58 6.89 5.30
CA ALA A 143 -9.44 5.77 4.36
C ALA A 143 -8.28 4.80 4.71
N GLN A 144 -7.55 5.04 5.81
CA GLN A 144 -6.36 4.28 6.16
C GLN A 144 -6.38 3.68 7.57
N ARG A 145 -7.09 4.32 8.52
CA ARG A 145 -7.08 3.97 9.94
C ARG A 145 -8.31 3.15 10.31
N GLU A 146 -8.21 2.36 11.38
CA GLU A 146 -9.27 1.49 11.89
C GLU A 146 -10.58 2.26 12.19
N ASP A 147 -10.48 3.44 12.80
CA ASP A 147 -11.64 4.30 13.14
C ASP A 147 -12.12 5.18 11.95
N GLY A 148 -11.51 5.02 10.78
CA GLY A 148 -11.90 5.69 9.56
C GLY A 148 -13.03 4.95 8.84
N PHE A 149 -14.14 5.63 8.55
CA PHE A 149 -15.31 4.97 7.96
C PHE A 149 -15.04 4.39 6.57
N HIS A 150 -14.23 5.06 5.74
CA HIS A 150 -13.91 4.55 4.39
C HIS A 150 -12.99 3.34 4.42
N HIS A 151 -12.11 3.24 5.43
CA HIS A 151 -11.31 2.03 5.65
C HIS A 151 -12.18 0.84 6.07
N PHE A 152 -13.16 1.10 6.96
CA PHE A 152 -14.17 0.12 7.35
C PHE A 152 -15.03 -0.32 6.16
N LEU A 153 -15.57 0.63 5.38
CA LEU A 153 -16.44 0.34 4.23
C LEU A 153 -15.71 -0.45 3.14
N GLU A 154 -14.46 -0.12 2.86
CA GLU A 154 -13.59 -0.88 1.95
C GLU A 154 -13.47 -2.35 2.41
N SER A 155 -13.19 -2.56 3.70
CA SER A 155 -13.07 -3.91 4.28
C SER A 155 -14.40 -4.66 4.25
N PHE A 156 -15.52 -3.95 4.48
CA PHE A 156 -16.88 -4.51 4.44
C PHE A 156 -17.27 -5.02 3.04
N ILE A 157 -16.91 -4.29 1.98
CA ILE A 157 -17.16 -4.70 0.59
C ILE A 157 -16.20 -5.84 0.17
N GLY A 158 -15.07 -5.98 0.86
CA GLY A 158 -13.99 -6.90 0.51
C GLY A 158 -13.03 -6.32 -0.53
N TRP A 159 -12.88 -5.00 -0.57
CA TRP A 159 -11.98 -4.29 -1.47
C TRP A 159 -10.59 -4.10 -0.87
N HIS A 160 -9.60 -4.01 -1.75
CA HIS A 160 -8.22 -3.65 -1.41
C HIS A 160 -7.75 -2.58 -2.40
N LEU A 161 -8.00 -1.31 -2.07
CA LEU A 161 -7.72 -0.21 -2.99
C LEU A 161 -6.19 0.02 -3.10
N PRO A 162 -5.65 0.14 -4.32
CA PRO A 162 -4.21 0.27 -4.55
C PRO A 162 -3.65 1.63 -4.13
N GLN A 163 -2.33 1.71 -3.98
CA GLN A 163 -1.62 2.98 -3.84
C GLN A 163 -1.35 3.57 -5.23
N VAL A 164 -1.72 4.84 -5.43
CA VAL A 164 -1.66 5.56 -6.70
C VAL A 164 -0.89 6.86 -6.55
N ARG A 165 -0.15 7.24 -7.60
CA ARG A 165 0.68 8.44 -7.60
C ARG A 165 -0.16 9.71 -7.66
N ARG A 166 0.24 10.73 -6.90
CA ARG A 166 -0.35 12.08 -6.99
C ARG A 166 0.49 13.03 -7.84
N TYR A 167 -0.09 14.15 -8.23
CA TYR A 167 0.66 15.25 -8.87
C TYR A 167 1.49 16.06 -7.85
N ASP A 168 1.02 16.19 -6.62
CA ASP A 168 1.51 17.15 -5.63
C ASP A 168 2.13 16.54 -4.37
N ALA A 169 2.03 15.22 -4.20
CA ALA A 169 2.40 14.52 -2.97
C ALA A 169 2.93 13.12 -3.32
N PRO A 170 3.51 12.39 -2.34
CA PRO A 170 3.81 10.96 -2.51
C PRO A 170 2.52 10.16 -2.75
N ASP A 171 2.70 8.86 -2.99
CA ASP A 171 1.61 7.94 -3.30
C ASP A 171 0.52 7.96 -2.23
N THR A 172 -0.74 7.92 -2.67
CA THR A 172 -1.94 7.90 -1.84
C THR A 172 -2.79 6.70 -2.18
N LYS A 173 -3.62 6.26 -1.24
CA LYS A 173 -4.64 5.24 -1.54
C LYS A 173 -5.65 5.77 -2.56
N LEU A 174 -6.08 4.93 -3.50
CA LEU A 174 -7.21 5.23 -4.38
C LEU A 174 -8.48 5.36 -3.51
N TYR A 175 -9.16 6.49 -3.59
CA TYR A 175 -10.31 6.79 -2.72
C TYR A 175 -11.60 6.19 -3.26
N LEU A 176 -12.52 5.75 -2.38
CA LEU A 176 -13.82 5.19 -2.78
C LEU A 176 -14.63 6.16 -3.66
N GLU A 177 -14.54 7.47 -3.38
CA GLU A 177 -15.19 8.53 -4.14
C GLU A 177 -14.74 8.61 -5.61
N THR A 178 -13.60 7.99 -5.96
CA THR A 178 -13.12 7.90 -7.34
C THR A 178 -13.62 6.66 -8.07
N VAL A 179 -14.05 5.64 -7.33
CA VAL A 179 -14.49 4.35 -7.86
C VAL A 179 -16.01 4.28 -8.00
N PHE A 180 -16.76 4.81 -7.02
CA PHE A 180 -18.23 4.85 -7.04
C PHE A 180 -18.86 5.43 -8.31
N PRO A 181 -18.30 6.47 -8.98
CA PRO A 181 -18.83 6.94 -10.27
C PRO A 181 -18.94 5.88 -11.37
N LEU A 182 -18.21 4.76 -11.26
CA LEU A 182 -18.23 3.64 -12.22
C LEU A 182 -19.43 2.69 -12.04
N PHE A 183 -20.26 2.91 -11.03
CA PHE A 183 -21.53 2.18 -10.83
C PHE A 183 -22.60 3.00 -10.11
N TRP A 184 -22.33 4.27 -9.84
CA TRP A 184 -23.26 5.23 -9.26
C TRP A 184 -23.26 6.48 -10.12
N VAL A 185 -24.33 6.68 -10.89
CA VAL A 185 -24.48 7.83 -11.76
C VAL A 185 -25.48 8.81 -11.16
N GLU A 186 -24.99 9.98 -10.78
CA GLU A 186 -25.81 11.07 -10.25
C GLU A 186 -26.36 12.00 -11.36
N GLN A 187 -27.49 12.66 -11.08
CA GLN A 187 -28.25 13.48 -12.04
C GLN A 187 -27.50 14.70 -12.60
N LYS A 188 -26.77 15.49 -11.80
CA LYS A 188 -26.19 16.77 -12.23
C LYS A 188 -24.91 16.62 -13.05
N PHE A 189 -23.95 15.85 -12.54
CA PHE A 189 -22.62 15.73 -13.16
C PHE A 189 -22.33 14.33 -13.66
N GLY A 190 -23.05 13.32 -13.15
CA GLY A 190 -22.82 11.95 -13.56
C GLY A 190 -22.90 11.84 -15.07
N TRP A 191 -23.97 12.33 -15.70
CA TRP A 191 -24.27 12.17 -17.13
C TRP A 191 -23.38 12.96 -18.12
N SER A 192 -22.48 13.83 -17.65
CA SER A 192 -21.70 14.70 -18.56
C SER A 192 -20.50 14.03 -19.22
N ALA A 193 -20.06 12.86 -18.74
CA ALA A 193 -18.89 12.15 -19.25
C ALA A 193 -19.06 10.63 -19.17
N ILE A 194 -18.30 9.91 -19.99
CA ILE A 194 -18.20 8.44 -19.98
C ILE A 194 -16.77 8.08 -19.53
N PRO A 195 -16.60 7.25 -18.49
CA PRO A 195 -17.63 6.49 -17.76
C PRO A 195 -18.49 7.30 -16.77
N ALA A 196 -17.95 8.32 -16.10
CA ALA A 196 -18.65 9.31 -15.28
C ALA A 196 -17.67 10.42 -14.86
N ALA A 197 -18.16 11.59 -14.42
CA ALA A 197 -17.30 12.64 -13.88
C ALA A 197 -16.66 12.20 -12.54
N ILE A 198 -15.34 12.05 -12.51
CA ILE A 198 -14.56 11.66 -11.32
C ILE A 198 -13.93 12.91 -10.68
N PRO A 199 -13.85 12.99 -9.34
CA PRO A 199 -13.25 14.15 -8.64
C PRO A 199 -11.75 14.32 -8.94
N THR A 200 -11.40 15.19 -9.88
CA THR A 200 -10.01 15.48 -10.27
C THR A 200 -9.24 16.33 -9.24
N TYR A 201 -9.95 17.06 -8.38
CA TYR A 201 -9.36 17.89 -7.34
C TYR A 201 -8.59 17.08 -6.28
N MET A 202 -8.76 15.75 -6.24
CA MET A 202 -7.96 14.83 -5.42
C MET A 202 -6.52 14.68 -5.93
N ARG A 203 -6.20 15.20 -7.13
CA ARG A 203 -4.85 15.28 -7.73
C ARG A 203 -4.17 13.92 -7.90
N ILE A 204 -4.96 12.86 -8.07
CA ILE A 204 -4.47 11.53 -8.47
C ILE A 204 -4.17 11.55 -9.98
N ARG A 205 -3.00 11.03 -10.37
CA ARG A 205 -2.61 10.93 -11.78
C ARG A 205 -3.49 9.89 -12.48
N GLU A 206 -4.02 10.25 -13.64
CA GLU A 206 -4.84 9.36 -14.48
C GLU A 206 -5.96 8.65 -13.68
N VAL A 207 -6.66 9.38 -12.80
CA VAL A 207 -7.61 8.80 -11.83
C VAL A 207 -8.69 7.92 -12.48
N HIS A 208 -9.17 8.27 -13.67
CA HIS A 208 -10.13 7.46 -14.42
C HIS A 208 -9.57 6.09 -14.77
N LYS A 209 -8.34 6.07 -15.30
CA LYS A 209 -7.65 4.86 -15.69
C LYS A 209 -7.47 3.94 -14.48
N ARG A 210 -6.98 4.49 -13.37
CA ARG A 210 -6.74 3.74 -12.12
C ARG A 210 -8.04 3.20 -11.50
N ALA A 211 -9.15 3.94 -11.58
CA ALA A 211 -10.45 3.47 -11.10
C ALA A 211 -10.98 2.30 -11.95
N VAL A 212 -10.85 2.36 -13.28
CA VAL A 212 -11.29 1.27 -14.16
C VAL A 212 -10.39 0.04 -14.05
N GLU A 213 -9.06 0.24 -13.96
CA GLU A 213 -8.10 -0.84 -13.65
C GLU A 213 -8.49 -1.59 -12.37
N PHE A 214 -8.87 -0.83 -11.33
CA PHE A 214 -9.33 -1.42 -10.08
C PHE A 214 -10.65 -2.17 -10.24
N ILE A 215 -11.69 -1.56 -10.82
CA ILE A 215 -13.00 -2.21 -10.97
C ILE A 215 -12.93 -3.48 -11.81
N LEU A 216 -12.15 -3.48 -12.89
CA LEU A 216 -11.98 -4.65 -13.75
C LEU A 216 -11.01 -5.69 -13.19
N ASP A 217 -10.34 -5.41 -12.07
CA ASP A 217 -9.26 -6.21 -11.49
C ASP A 217 -8.19 -6.53 -12.56
N LEU A 218 -7.65 -5.48 -13.19
CA LEU A 218 -6.58 -5.62 -14.19
C LEU A 218 -5.23 -5.81 -13.50
N ASP A 219 -4.39 -6.69 -14.06
CA ASP A 219 -3.08 -6.99 -13.49
C ASP A 219 -2.02 -5.92 -13.81
N VAL A 220 -2.40 -4.82 -14.50
CA VAL A 220 -1.50 -3.73 -14.91
C VAL A 220 -0.67 -3.21 -13.74
N TYR A 221 -1.30 -2.90 -12.61
CA TYR A 221 -0.58 -2.39 -11.43
C TYR A 221 0.39 -3.42 -10.84
N LYS A 222 -0.02 -4.70 -10.79
CA LYS A 222 0.83 -5.79 -10.27
C LYS A 222 2.05 -5.98 -11.16
N LEU A 223 1.85 -5.97 -12.48
CA LEU A 223 2.92 -6.08 -13.48
C LEU A 223 3.83 -4.85 -13.49
N GLU A 224 3.28 -3.63 -13.35
CA GLU A 224 4.08 -2.39 -13.22
C GLU A 224 4.95 -2.43 -11.97
N ALA A 225 4.38 -2.79 -10.81
CA ALA A 225 5.10 -2.91 -9.55
C ALA A 225 6.17 -4.01 -9.57
N GLU A 226 5.87 -5.17 -10.18
CA GLU A 226 6.84 -6.25 -10.35
C GLU A 226 8.02 -5.83 -11.24
N ARG A 227 7.75 -5.12 -12.34
CA ARG A 227 8.80 -4.56 -13.21
C ARG A 227 9.66 -3.52 -12.48
N GLU A 228 9.05 -2.61 -11.73
CA GLU A 228 9.79 -1.61 -10.94
C GLU A 228 10.69 -2.31 -9.92
N ARG A 229 10.16 -3.29 -9.17
CA ARG A 229 10.93 -4.10 -8.22
C ARG A 229 12.08 -4.87 -8.87
N LEU A 230 11.86 -5.48 -10.03
CA LEU A 230 12.92 -6.19 -10.76
C LEU A 230 13.98 -5.22 -11.28
N SER A 231 13.57 -4.03 -11.74
CA SER A 231 14.51 -2.99 -12.17
C SER A 231 15.34 -2.44 -11.00
N GLU A 232 14.76 -2.27 -9.83
CA GLU A 232 15.47 -1.88 -8.61
C GLU A 232 16.47 -2.95 -8.17
N ARG A 233 16.06 -4.23 -8.17
CA ARG A 233 16.95 -5.37 -7.89
C ARG A 233 18.12 -5.42 -8.87
N LEU A 234 17.86 -5.19 -10.16
CA LEU A 234 18.88 -5.15 -11.20
C LEU A 234 19.88 -4.00 -10.95
N ALA A 235 19.39 -2.81 -10.63
CA ALA A 235 20.21 -1.65 -10.33
C ALA A 235 21.06 -1.85 -9.07
N ALA A 236 20.47 -2.43 -8.01
CA ALA A 236 21.19 -2.79 -6.79
C ALA A 236 22.29 -3.82 -7.07
N ASN A 237 21.97 -4.90 -7.79
CA ASN A 237 22.97 -5.91 -8.16
C ASN A 237 24.11 -5.34 -9.02
N SER A 238 23.78 -4.44 -9.97
CA SER A 238 24.79 -3.75 -10.78
C SER A 238 25.67 -2.81 -9.95
N LYS A 239 25.12 -2.18 -8.91
CA LYS A 239 25.87 -1.32 -7.99
C LYS A 239 26.78 -2.15 -7.09
N ASP A 240 26.28 -3.25 -6.54
CA ASP A 240 27.08 -4.13 -5.68
C ASP A 240 28.23 -4.75 -6.47
N TRP A 241 27.98 -5.17 -7.72
CA TRP A 241 29.03 -5.63 -8.63
C TRP A 241 30.13 -4.59 -8.86
N SER A 242 29.76 -3.34 -9.09
CA SER A 242 30.74 -2.27 -9.34
C SER A 242 31.54 -1.91 -8.08
N VAL A 243 30.91 -1.97 -6.89
CA VAL A 243 31.59 -1.78 -5.60
C VAL A 243 32.63 -2.86 -5.36
N VAL A 244 32.25 -4.15 -5.46
CA VAL A 244 33.19 -5.27 -5.25
C VAL A 244 34.34 -5.19 -6.25
N ARG A 245 34.06 -4.81 -7.50
CA ARG A 245 35.11 -4.61 -8.50
C ARG A 245 36.06 -3.48 -8.14
N GLN A 246 35.54 -2.32 -7.73
CA GLN A 246 36.39 -1.18 -7.34
C GLN A 246 37.25 -1.52 -6.13
N GLU A 247 36.70 -2.21 -5.12
CA GLU A 247 37.45 -2.68 -3.96
C GLU A 247 38.59 -3.62 -4.37
N LEU A 248 38.31 -4.56 -5.29
CA LEU A 248 39.33 -5.48 -5.80
C LEU A 248 40.40 -4.75 -6.61
N GLU A 249 40.03 -3.86 -7.54
CA GLU A 249 40.97 -3.08 -8.36
C GLU A 249 41.84 -2.15 -7.48
N LEU A 250 41.27 -1.51 -6.46
CA LEU A 250 42.01 -0.69 -5.50
C LEU A 250 42.97 -1.52 -4.65
N THR A 251 42.59 -2.74 -4.27
CA THR A 251 43.46 -3.63 -3.50
C THR A 251 44.60 -4.14 -4.35
N VAL A 252 44.31 -4.61 -5.56
CA VAL A 252 45.30 -5.15 -6.50
C VAL A 252 46.28 -4.07 -6.99
N SER A 253 45.81 -2.83 -7.21
CA SER A 253 46.67 -1.72 -7.63
C SER A 253 47.69 -1.29 -6.57
N LYS A 254 47.40 -1.45 -5.26
CA LYS A 254 48.38 -1.23 -4.17
C LYS A 254 49.61 -2.14 -4.30
N TYR A 255 49.44 -3.32 -4.90
CA TYR A 255 50.50 -4.30 -5.13
C TYR A 255 51.10 -4.22 -6.55
N GLY A 256 50.77 -3.17 -7.33
CA GLY A 256 51.28 -3.00 -8.70
C GLY A 256 50.68 -3.97 -9.72
N GLY A 257 49.53 -4.58 -9.40
CA GLY A 257 48.83 -5.52 -10.27
C GLY A 257 47.64 -4.92 -11.02
N ARG A 258 47.05 -5.74 -11.89
CA ARG A 258 45.74 -5.50 -12.53
C ARG A 258 44.93 -6.79 -12.57
N VAL A 259 43.61 -6.66 -12.41
CA VAL A 259 42.67 -7.76 -12.64
C VAL A 259 42.43 -7.90 -14.14
N SER A 260 42.67 -9.08 -14.71
CA SER A 260 42.41 -9.39 -16.11
C SER A 260 41.12 -10.20 -16.28
N LYS A 261 40.43 -9.98 -17.41
CA LYS A 261 39.21 -10.69 -17.84
C LYS A 261 37.97 -10.53 -16.94
N LEU A 262 37.95 -9.57 -16.02
CA LEU A 262 36.75 -9.21 -15.26
C LEU A 262 35.85 -8.25 -16.07
N SER A 263 34.55 -8.54 -16.13
CA SER A 263 33.57 -7.73 -16.86
C SER A 263 33.15 -6.45 -16.12
N ASP A 264 32.85 -5.40 -16.90
CA ASP A 264 32.33 -4.10 -16.41
C ASP A 264 30.90 -4.20 -15.90
N LYS A 265 30.15 -5.19 -16.37
CA LYS A 265 28.75 -5.42 -15.98
C LYS A 265 28.56 -6.83 -15.43
N PRO A 266 27.54 -7.05 -14.58
CA PRO A 266 27.14 -8.39 -14.16
C PRO A 266 26.90 -9.30 -15.37
N ILE A 267 27.36 -10.54 -15.30
CA ILE A 267 27.20 -11.55 -16.36
C ILE A 267 26.47 -12.76 -15.79
N ALA A 268 25.59 -13.37 -16.56
CA ALA A 268 24.86 -14.57 -16.17
C ALA A 268 25.62 -15.89 -16.44
N ASP A 269 26.71 -15.84 -17.21
CA ASP A 269 27.48 -17.01 -17.65
C ASP A 269 28.56 -17.39 -16.62
N PRO A 270 28.46 -18.54 -15.95
CA PRO A 270 29.41 -18.96 -14.93
C PRO A 270 30.83 -19.21 -15.45
N GLU A 271 31.02 -19.54 -16.74
CA GLU A 271 32.35 -19.82 -17.27
C GLU A 271 33.23 -18.56 -17.33
N THR A 272 32.63 -17.37 -17.47
CA THR A 272 33.38 -16.10 -17.55
C THR A 272 34.14 -15.75 -16.27
N LEU A 273 33.61 -16.08 -15.08
CA LEU A 273 34.28 -15.81 -13.81
C LEU A 273 35.48 -16.74 -13.59
N SER A 274 35.44 -17.97 -14.13
CA SER A 274 36.54 -18.94 -14.02
C SER A 274 37.84 -18.50 -14.72
N HIS A 275 37.76 -17.49 -15.60
CA HIS A 275 38.89 -16.97 -16.35
C HIS A 275 39.50 -15.72 -15.75
N VAL A 276 38.92 -15.17 -14.68
CA VAL A 276 39.42 -13.96 -14.00
C VAL A 276 40.72 -14.30 -13.28
N ARG A 277 41.75 -13.48 -13.48
CA ARG A 277 43.07 -13.66 -12.85
C ARG A 277 43.67 -12.33 -12.45
N ILE A 278 44.54 -12.36 -11.44
CA ILE A 278 45.39 -11.21 -11.07
C ILE A 278 46.72 -11.34 -11.79
N GLU A 279 47.09 -10.30 -12.53
CA GLU A 279 48.40 -10.16 -13.17
C GLU A 279 49.21 -9.10 -12.42
N LEU A 280 50.40 -9.47 -11.94
CA LEU A 280 51.38 -8.56 -11.34
C LEU A 280 52.44 -8.19 -12.38
N ILE A 281 52.96 -6.97 -12.29
CA ILE A 281 54.08 -6.53 -13.13
C ILE A 281 55.38 -6.77 -12.36
N GLU A 282 56.20 -7.72 -12.82
CA GLU A 282 57.57 -7.95 -12.34
C GLU A 282 58.55 -7.82 -13.52
N ASP A 283 59.62 -7.03 -13.35
CA ASP A 283 60.67 -6.80 -14.37
C ASP A 283 60.16 -6.41 -15.78
N GLY A 284 58.98 -5.80 -15.87
CA GLY A 284 58.36 -5.37 -17.12
C GLY A 284 57.49 -6.43 -17.81
N GLU A 285 57.44 -7.65 -17.28
CA GLU A 285 56.57 -8.74 -17.74
C GLU A 285 55.35 -8.90 -16.82
N ARG A 286 54.24 -9.38 -17.39
CA ARG A 286 52.99 -9.63 -16.65
C ARG A 286 52.95 -11.10 -16.26
N LEU A 287 52.99 -11.36 -14.95
CA LEU A 287 52.97 -12.71 -14.41
C LEU A 287 51.69 -12.95 -13.58
N PRO A 288 51.03 -14.11 -13.71
CA PRO A 288 49.92 -14.50 -12.85
C PRO A 288 50.34 -14.53 -11.37
N LEU A 289 49.46 -14.09 -10.47
CA LEU A 289 49.70 -14.11 -9.02
C LEU A 289 50.22 -15.46 -8.50
N ASP A 290 49.62 -16.58 -8.94
CA ASP A 290 50.01 -17.94 -8.53
C ASP A 290 51.46 -18.28 -8.90
N SER A 291 51.92 -17.82 -10.07
CA SER A 291 53.29 -18.04 -10.53
C SER A 291 54.29 -17.23 -9.72
N VAL A 292 53.95 -15.99 -9.35
CA VAL A 292 54.79 -15.12 -8.52
C VAL A 292 54.91 -15.68 -7.10
N ILE A 293 53.80 -16.15 -6.51
CA ILE A 293 53.79 -16.82 -5.20
C ILE A 293 54.65 -18.09 -5.24
N SER A 294 54.52 -18.91 -6.28
CA SER A 294 55.29 -20.15 -6.44
C SER A 294 56.78 -19.88 -6.63
N HIS A 295 57.13 -18.87 -7.43
CA HIS A 295 58.52 -18.42 -7.62
C HIS A 295 59.13 -17.92 -6.29
N LEU A 296 58.41 -17.07 -5.55
CA LEU A 296 58.87 -16.57 -4.25
C LEU A 296 59.05 -17.70 -3.23
N ARG A 297 58.15 -18.71 -3.20
CA ARG A 297 58.32 -19.90 -2.36
C ARG A 297 59.55 -20.70 -2.74
N GLY A 298 59.83 -20.86 -4.04
CA GLY A 298 61.05 -21.51 -4.54
C GLY A 298 62.31 -20.78 -4.09
N VAL A 299 62.36 -19.46 -4.28
CA VAL A 299 63.50 -18.61 -3.86
C VAL A 299 63.71 -18.68 -2.35
N ILE A 300 62.63 -18.64 -1.55
CA ILE A 300 62.72 -18.77 -0.08
C ILE A 300 63.22 -20.16 0.33
N SER A 301 62.83 -21.22 -0.39
CA SER A 301 63.27 -22.60 -0.12
C SER A 301 64.75 -22.81 -0.48
N GLU A 302 65.22 -22.29 -1.62
CA GLU A 302 66.64 -22.34 -2.01
C GLU A 302 67.52 -21.52 -1.05
N MET A 303 67.00 -20.39 -0.56
CA MET A 303 67.63 -19.60 0.51
C MET A 303 67.62 -20.31 1.88
N ALA A 304 66.78 -21.34 2.06
CA ALA A 304 66.68 -22.13 3.29
C ALA A 304 67.53 -23.41 3.27
N GLU A 305 67.79 -24.01 2.11
CA GLU A 305 68.57 -25.26 1.97
C GLU A 305 70.10 -25.08 2.14
N ASN A 306 70.61 -23.85 2.03
CA ASN A 306 72.02 -23.56 2.28
C ASN A 306 72.31 -23.41 3.79
N LEU A 307 72.71 -24.50 4.45
CA LEU A 307 73.11 -24.55 5.87
C LEU A 307 74.61 -24.83 6.03
N VAL A 308 75.35 -23.93 6.70
CA VAL A 308 76.66 -24.20 7.35
C VAL A 308 76.83 -23.26 8.58
N PRO A 309 77.76 -23.49 9.56
CA PRO A 309 77.46 -23.79 10.96
C PRO A 309 77.92 -22.75 12.01
N ASP A 310 77.41 -22.95 13.25
CA ASP A 310 77.75 -22.50 14.64
C ASP A 310 78.75 -21.34 14.94
N VAL A 311 78.40 -20.40 15.85
CA VAL A 311 78.49 -20.45 17.35
C VAL A 311 77.81 -19.20 18.01
N LYS A 312 76.98 -19.43 19.06
CA LYS A 312 76.55 -18.63 20.28
C LYS A 312 76.81 -17.10 20.39
N ASP A 313 76.06 -16.25 21.11
CA ASP A 313 75.00 -16.38 22.15
C ASP A 313 74.18 -15.05 22.20
N GLN A 314 72.84 -15.04 22.02
CA GLN A 314 71.93 -13.99 22.53
C GLN A 314 70.42 -14.33 22.58
N ALA A 315 70.05 -15.62 22.73
CA ALA A 315 68.66 -16.09 22.63
C ALA A 315 67.71 -15.66 23.78
N GLY A 316 68.24 -15.29 24.94
CA GLY A 316 67.44 -15.06 26.16
C GLY A 316 66.57 -13.79 26.15
N GLU A 317 67.08 -12.69 25.58
CA GLU A 317 66.41 -11.37 25.65
C GLU A 317 65.30 -11.23 24.60
N VAL A 318 65.51 -11.81 23.41
CA VAL A 318 64.52 -11.84 22.33
C VAL A 318 63.33 -12.73 22.73
N ALA A 319 63.58 -13.86 23.41
CA ALA A 319 62.55 -14.78 23.91
C ALA A 319 61.57 -14.07 24.86
N GLN A 320 62.10 -13.25 25.79
CA GLN A 320 61.27 -12.46 26.70
C GLN A 320 60.44 -11.39 25.98
N ARG A 321 60.99 -10.74 24.94
CA ARG A 321 60.23 -9.78 24.12
C ARG A 321 59.10 -10.47 23.35
N LEU A 322 59.37 -11.62 22.73
CA LEU A 322 58.35 -12.38 22.01
C LEU A 322 57.21 -12.79 22.93
N GLU A 323 57.53 -13.34 24.11
CA GLU A 323 56.54 -13.76 25.09
C GLU A 323 55.69 -12.57 25.57
N ARG A 324 56.31 -11.38 25.72
CA ARG A 324 55.60 -10.13 26.03
C ARG A 324 54.59 -9.73 24.95
N TYR A 325 54.97 -9.77 23.67
CA TYR A 325 54.05 -9.40 22.58
C TYR A 325 52.93 -10.42 22.38
N ILE A 326 53.19 -11.72 22.59
CA ILE A 326 52.16 -12.75 22.59
C ILE A 326 51.12 -12.46 23.68
N ARG A 327 51.56 -12.17 24.92
CA ARG A 327 50.64 -11.78 26.01
C ARG A 327 49.81 -10.54 25.66
N LEU A 328 50.44 -9.50 25.10
CA LEU A 328 49.72 -8.28 24.68
C LEU A 328 48.68 -8.53 23.59
N THR A 329 48.94 -9.50 22.70
CA THR A 329 48.03 -9.86 21.61
C THR A 329 46.84 -10.67 22.14
N ASP A 330 47.09 -11.57 23.08
CA ASP A 330 46.03 -12.32 23.78
C ASP A 330 45.14 -11.38 24.61
N GLU A 331 45.72 -10.40 25.31
CA GLU A 331 44.99 -9.34 26.03
C GLU A 331 44.09 -8.52 25.09
N LEU A 332 44.61 -8.07 23.93
CA LEU A 332 43.83 -7.31 22.95
C LEU A 332 42.74 -8.16 22.27
N ASN A 333 42.98 -9.44 22.02
CA ASN A 333 41.97 -10.35 21.48
C ASN A 333 40.85 -10.62 22.49
N ALA A 334 41.18 -10.80 23.77
CA ALA A 334 40.21 -10.92 24.84
C ALA A 334 39.35 -9.65 24.96
N GLU A 335 39.97 -8.47 24.89
CA GLU A 335 39.26 -7.19 24.93
C GLU A 335 38.34 -6.99 23.71
N LYS A 336 38.81 -7.35 22.51
CA LYS A 336 37.98 -7.35 21.29
C LYS A 336 36.77 -8.27 21.42
N LEU A 337 36.95 -9.49 21.92
CA LEU A 337 35.86 -10.45 22.14
C LEU A 337 34.85 -9.91 23.17
N ARG A 338 35.34 -9.27 24.23
CA ARG A 338 34.50 -8.61 25.25
C ARG A 338 33.63 -7.50 24.64
N ILE A 339 34.22 -6.61 23.85
CA ILE A 339 33.48 -5.54 23.17
C ILE A 339 32.47 -6.11 22.18
N HIS A 340 32.84 -7.15 21.42
CA HIS A 340 31.94 -7.80 20.47
C HIS A 340 30.72 -8.45 21.16
N GLY A 341 30.93 -9.08 22.33
CA GLY A 341 29.84 -9.61 23.15
C GLY A 341 28.87 -8.51 23.61
N ILE A 342 29.41 -7.36 24.03
CA ILE A 342 28.59 -6.18 24.42
C ILE A 342 27.81 -5.63 23.21
N GLN A 343 28.45 -5.50 22.04
CA GLN A 343 27.79 -5.02 20.82
C GLN A 343 26.61 -5.92 20.41
N GLN A 344 26.75 -7.23 20.50
CA GLN A 344 25.65 -8.14 20.21
C GLN A 344 24.44 -7.90 21.10
N ILE A 345 24.64 -7.75 22.41
CA ILE A 345 23.58 -7.46 23.39
C ILE A 345 22.95 -6.10 23.09
N LYS A 346 23.76 -5.05 22.94
CA LYS A 346 23.29 -3.69 22.67
C LYS A 346 22.57 -3.55 21.33
N SER A 347 22.98 -4.30 20.31
CA SER A 347 22.26 -4.34 19.03
C SER A 347 20.84 -4.92 19.16
N ALA A 348 20.63 -5.85 20.09
CA ALA A 348 19.31 -6.37 20.41
C ALA A 348 18.47 -5.31 21.15
N ASP A 349 19.07 -4.58 22.09
CA ASP A 349 18.43 -3.48 22.81
C ASP A 349 17.99 -2.36 21.86
N ILE A 350 18.85 -1.92 20.93
CA ILE A 350 18.52 -0.92 19.90
C ILE A 350 17.34 -1.38 19.05
N ARG A 351 17.30 -2.65 18.65
CA ARG A 351 16.16 -3.21 17.90
C ARG A 351 14.88 -3.23 18.74
N SER A 352 14.98 -3.56 20.02
CA SER A 352 13.85 -3.55 20.97
C SER A 352 13.29 -2.13 21.16
N LEU A 353 14.16 -1.13 21.38
CA LEU A 353 13.80 0.28 21.50
C LEU A 353 13.07 0.79 20.26
N LYS A 354 13.57 0.48 19.06
CA LYS A 354 12.91 0.84 17.80
C LYS A 354 11.50 0.26 17.69
N ARG A 355 11.32 -1.03 18.00
CA ARG A 355 9.99 -1.67 18.01
C ARG A 355 9.05 -0.99 19.01
N ARG A 356 9.56 -0.62 20.19
CA ARG A 356 8.77 0.03 21.24
C ARG A 356 8.34 1.44 20.85
N ILE A 357 9.21 2.20 20.18
CA ILE A 357 8.85 3.52 19.63
C ILE A 357 7.72 3.39 18.60
N ILE A 358 7.81 2.42 17.68
CA ILE A 358 6.77 2.16 16.67
C ILE A 358 5.44 1.78 17.35
N ALA A 359 5.47 0.94 18.38
CA ALA A 359 4.27 0.60 19.14
C ALA A 359 3.63 1.84 19.80
N LEU A 360 4.44 2.69 20.45
CA LEU A 360 3.96 3.94 21.05
C LEU A 360 3.41 4.92 20.02
N GLU A 361 3.95 4.95 18.80
CA GLU A 361 3.41 5.76 17.70
C GLU A 361 2.02 5.30 17.27
N ASN A 362 1.82 3.98 17.14
CA ASN A 362 0.52 3.41 16.83
C ASN A 362 -0.49 3.69 17.96
N ASP A 363 -0.08 3.51 19.22
CA ASP A 363 -0.93 3.78 20.39
C ASP A 363 -1.30 5.26 20.46
N LEU A 364 -0.35 6.17 20.21
CA LEU A 364 -0.60 7.61 20.15
C LEU A 364 -1.63 7.95 19.07
N ALA A 365 -1.52 7.35 17.89
CA ALA A 365 -2.46 7.56 16.79
C ALA A 365 -3.88 7.12 17.17
N LYS A 366 -4.02 5.92 17.77
CA LYS A 366 -5.32 5.41 18.25
C LYS A 366 -5.94 6.34 19.30
N ASN A 367 -5.17 6.75 20.31
CA ASN A 367 -5.68 7.67 21.34
C ASN A 367 -6.11 9.02 20.76
N LEU A 368 -5.39 9.56 19.76
CA LEU A 368 -5.79 10.78 19.07
C LEU A 368 -7.09 10.63 18.28
N ASP A 369 -7.33 9.46 17.69
CA ASP A 369 -8.57 9.19 16.96
C ASP A 369 -9.77 9.01 17.90
N VAL A 370 -9.59 8.31 19.02
CA VAL A 370 -10.59 8.27 20.10
C VAL A 370 -10.89 9.67 20.62
N GLN A 371 -9.87 10.51 20.84
CA GLN A 371 -10.06 11.89 21.28
C GLN A 371 -10.88 12.72 20.27
N LYS A 372 -10.70 12.49 18.96
CA LYS A 372 -11.53 13.14 17.93
C LYS A 372 -12.98 12.65 17.99
N LEU A 373 -13.19 11.34 18.12
CA LEU A 373 -14.53 10.76 18.22
C LEU A 373 -15.30 11.29 19.44
N GLN A 374 -14.63 11.44 20.59
CA GLN A 374 -15.22 12.09 21.77
C GLN A 374 -15.61 13.54 21.50
N LYS A 375 -14.73 14.32 20.86
CA LYS A 375 -15.04 15.71 20.47
C LYS A 375 -16.23 15.79 19.51
N TYR A 376 -16.35 14.86 18.56
CA TYR A 376 -17.42 14.84 17.56
C TYR A 376 -18.77 14.38 18.13
N SER A 377 -18.74 13.46 19.09
CA SER A 377 -19.94 12.92 19.73
C SER A 377 -20.53 13.87 20.76
N GLY A 378 -19.81 14.92 21.18
CA GLY A 378 -20.28 15.90 22.17
C GLY A 378 -20.43 15.37 23.60
N VAL A 379 -20.10 14.10 23.82
CA VAL A 379 -20.13 13.43 25.13
C VAL A 379 -18.69 13.29 25.63
N SER A 380 -18.33 14.07 26.66
CA SER A 380 -17.17 13.78 27.50
C SER A 380 -17.55 12.61 28.41
N GLU A 381 -17.65 11.41 27.85
CA GLU A 381 -17.98 10.23 28.61
C GLU A 381 -16.87 10.02 29.65
N ILE A 382 -17.19 10.30 30.91
CA ILE A 382 -16.38 9.87 32.05
C ILE A 382 -16.39 8.36 31.96
N LEU A 383 -15.26 7.78 31.56
CA LEU A 383 -15.06 6.34 31.46
C LEU A 383 -15.47 5.73 32.80
N THR A 384 -16.64 5.08 32.84
CA THR A 384 -17.05 4.32 34.00
C THR A 384 -16.16 3.07 34.03
N PRO A 385 -15.54 2.73 35.18
CA PRO A 385 -14.54 1.67 35.28
C PRO A 385 -15.06 0.28 34.91
N ASP A 386 -16.38 0.13 34.77
CA ASP A 386 -17.04 -1.17 34.65
C ASP A 386 -17.24 -1.61 33.20
N ARG A 387 -16.93 -0.76 32.20
CA ARG A 387 -17.20 -1.07 30.77
C ARG A 387 -16.02 -0.74 29.85
N CYS A 388 -15.70 -1.66 28.96
CA CYS A 388 -14.66 -1.46 27.94
C CYS A 388 -15.09 -0.40 26.91
N PRO A 389 -14.32 0.69 26.69
CA PRO A 389 -14.69 1.77 25.76
C PRO A 389 -14.57 1.39 24.27
N THR A 390 -14.17 0.17 23.94
CA THR A 390 -14.04 -0.32 22.55
C THR A 390 -15.16 -1.29 22.15
N CYS A 391 -15.78 -1.96 23.12
CA CYS A 391 -16.79 -3.00 22.85
C CYS A 391 -17.97 -3.03 23.84
N GLU A 392 -18.02 -2.10 24.80
CA GLU A 392 -19.04 -1.98 25.87
C GLU A 392 -19.27 -3.24 26.74
N GLN A 393 -18.41 -4.25 26.65
CA GLN A 393 -18.47 -5.42 27.52
C GLN A 393 -18.16 -5.01 28.96
N ALA A 394 -18.96 -5.54 29.90
CA ALA A 394 -18.71 -5.43 31.32
C ALA A 394 -17.40 -6.15 31.67
N LEU A 395 -16.45 -5.42 32.27
CA LEU A 395 -15.23 -6.04 32.81
C LEU A 395 -15.65 -6.86 34.03
N VAL A 396 -15.69 -8.18 33.89
CA VAL A 396 -16.04 -9.07 35.02
C VAL A 396 -15.00 -8.88 36.12
N ASP A 397 -15.49 -8.60 37.33
CA ASP A 397 -14.74 -8.47 38.58
C ASP A 397 -13.59 -9.50 38.66
N ALA A 398 -12.39 -9.06 38.29
CA ALA A 398 -11.19 -9.76 38.68
C ALA A 398 -11.02 -9.52 40.18
N LEU A 399 -10.80 -10.60 40.95
CA LEU A 399 -10.56 -10.66 42.40
C LEU A 399 -9.31 -9.89 42.87
N VAL A 400 -9.09 -8.68 42.38
CA VAL A 400 -8.01 -7.77 42.74
C VAL A 400 -8.64 -6.55 43.40
N SER A 401 -8.18 -6.27 44.62
CA SER A 401 -8.61 -5.19 45.50
C SER A 401 -9.02 -3.89 44.79
N GLN A 402 -10.20 -3.38 45.16
CA GLN A 402 -10.86 -2.16 44.66
C GLN A 402 -9.98 -0.89 44.72
N ASP A 403 -8.92 -0.87 45.53
CA ASP A 403 -7.97 0.25 45.65
C ASP A 403 -6.98 0.38 44.46
N SER A 404 -6.92 -0.61 43.56
CA SER A 404 -6.06 -0.57 42.36
C SER A 404 -6.76 -0.12 41.07
N LEU A 405 -8.05 0.25 41.14
CA LEU A 405 -8.76 1.00 40.09
C LEU A 405 -8.37 2.49 40.15
N SER A 406 -7.07 2.77 40.27
CA SER A 406 -6.54 4.12 40.20
C SER A 406 -6.86 4.70 38.82
N SER A 407 -7.87 5.59 38.82
CA SER A 407 -8.17 6.59 37.79
C SER A 407 -7.77 6.19 36.38
N VAL A 408 -8.72 5.68 35.60
CA VAL A 408 -8.58 5.62 34.14
C VAL A 408 -8.16 7.02 33.67
N MET A 409 -6.91 7.15 33.27
CA MET A 409 -6.33 8.43 32.87
C MET A 409 -7.16 9.00 31.71
N PRO A 410 -7.59 10.27 31.77
CA PRO A 410 -8.31 10.87 30.65
C PRO A 410 -7.45 10.80 29.39
N ILE A 411 -8.06 10.54 28.25
CA ILE A 411 -7.34 10.30 26.98
C ILE A 411 -6.37 11.44 26.63
N SER A 412 -6.69 12.68 27.02
CA SER A 412 -5.78 13.83 26.87
C SER A 412 -4.46 13.66 27.65
N GLU A 413 -4.53 13.22 28.90
CA GLU A 413 -3.34 12.95 29.71
C GLU A 413 -2.61 11.71 29.20
N ASN A 414 -3.32 10.69 28.71
CA ASN A 414 -2.71 9.50 28.11
C ASN A 414 -1.92 9.85 26.85
N VAL A 415 -2.45 10.75 26.00
CA VAL A 415 -1.75 11.28 24.82
C VAL A 415 -0.46 12.01 25.23
N GLU A 416 -0.50 12.83 26.29
CA GLU A 416 0.69 13.53 26.79
C GLU A 416 1.71 12.55 27.39
N TYR A 417 1.25 11.56 28.15
CA TYR A 417 2.07 10.50 28.72
C TYR A 417 2.80 9.71 27.64
N ILE A 418 2.08 9.23 26.61
CA ILE A 418 2.67 8.48 25.48
C ILE A 418 3.68 9.37 24.73
N ARG A 419 3.39 10.66 24.51
CA ARG A 419 4.35 11.58 23.88
C ARG A 419 5.63 11.74 24.70
N ALA A 420 5.50 11.89 26.01
CA ALA A 420 6.65 12.01 26.91
C ALA A 420 7.48 10.71 26.91
N GLN A 421 6.81 9.55 26.96
CA GLN A 421 7.44 8.24 26.91
C GLN A 421 8.15 8.00 25.57
N LYS A 422 7.52 8.37 24.45
CA LYS A 422 8.13 8.30 23.11
C LYS A 422 9.41 9.12 23.04
N LYS A 423 9.36 10.39 23.46
CA LYS A 423 10.53 11.29 23.48
C LYS A 423 11.66 10.74 24.35
N MET A 424 11.33 10.07 25.45
CA MET A 424 12.31 9.40 26.32
C MET A 424 12.97 8.22 25.62
N PHE A 425 12.22 7.36 24.95
CA PHE A 425 12.81 6.25 24.20
C PHE A 425 13.62 6.71 22.98
N GLU A 426 13.21 7.78 22.30
CA GLU A 426 13.97 8.38 21.19
C GLU A 426 15.33 8.93 21.66
N SER A 427 15.38 9.58 22.84
CA SER A 427 16.64 10.08 23.38
C SER A 427 17.57 8.95 23.84
N ILE A 428 17.03 7.89 24.44
CA ILE A 428 17.80 6.68 24.78
C ILE A 428 18.34 6.01 23.51
N LEU A 429 17.51 5.88 22.48
CA LEU A 429 17.91 5.28 21.20
C LEU A 429 19.07 6.08 20.57
N ALA A 430 18.96 7.41 20.53
CA ALA A 430 20.01 8.26 19.99
C ALA A 430 21.34 8.11 20.74
N ARG A 431 21.29 8.00 22.08
CA ARG A 431 22.47 7.76 22.91
C ARG A 431 23.10 6.40 22.62
N GLU A 432 22.31 5.33 22.61
CA GLU A 432 22.83 3.97 22.35
C GLU A 432 23.41 3.84 20.94
N GLN A 433 22.85 4.56 19.95
CA GLN A 433 23.41 4.61 18.59
C GLN A 433 24.75 5.34 18.54
N ALA A 434 24.91 6.44 19.27
CA ALA A 434 26.18 7.16 19.36
C ALA A 434 27.27 6.30 20.05
N GLU A 435 26.93 5.63 21.15
CA GLU A 435 27.85 4.72 21.84
C GLU A 435 28.23 3.50 20.98
N GLU A 436 27.33 2.99 20.14
CA GLU A 436 27.63 1.91 19.21
C GLU A 436 28.65 2.31 18.15
N GLU A 437 28.58 3.56 17.66
CA GLU A 437 29.57 4.09 16.72
C GLU A 437 30.95 4.24 17.39
N GLU A 438 31.02 4.76 18.62
CA GLU A 438 32.26 4.82 19.39
C GLU A 438 32.87 3.44 19.65
N ARG A 439 32.05 2.42 19.93
CA ARG A 439 32.51 1.03 20.07
C ARG A 439 33.09 0.48 18.77
N ARG A 440 32.49 0.80 17.62
CA ARG A 440 33.02 0.41 16.30
C ARG A 440 34.39 1.02 16.03
N ASP A 441 34.56 2.30 16.36
CA ASP A 441 35.84 3.00 16.24
C ASP A 441 36.91 2.36 17.14
N ASN A 442 36.54 2.03 18.38
CA ASN A 442 37.42 1.33 19.32
C ASN A 442 37.85 -0.05 18.78
N VAL A 443 36.92 -0.84 18.25
CA VAL A 443 37.25 -2.15 17.63
C VAL A 443 38.16 -1.97 16.42
N SER A 444 37.95 -0.94 15.60
CA SER A 444 38.83 -0.60 14.48
C SER A 444 40.26 -0.30 14.95
N SER A 445 40.41 0.50 16.01
CA SER A 445 41.72 0.82 16.59
C SER A 445 42.44 -0.42 17.17
N ILE A 446 41.71 -1.33 17.81
CA ILE A 446 42.25 -2.59 18.35
C ILE A 446 42.72 -3.49 17.21
N ARG A 447 41.96 -3.57 16.10
CA ARG A 447 42.37 -4.35 14.90
C ARG A 447 43.68 -3.82 14.32
N GLN A 448 43.87 -2.51 14.27
CA GLN A 448 45.11 -1.90 13.79
C GLN A 448 46.30 -2.27 14.69
N LYS A 449 46.16 -2.13 16.03
CA LYS A 449 47.20 -2.55 16.99
C LYS A 449 47.51 -4.04 16.94
N LEU A 450 46.50 -4.89 16.79
CA LEU A 450 46.69 -6.34 16.61
C LEU A 450 47.51 -6.64 15.35
N SER A 451 47.23 -5.95 14.24
CA SER A 451 48.03 -6.08 13.01
C SER A 451 49.50 -5.71 13.23
N ASP A 452 49.76 -4.62 13.94
CA ASP A 452 51.12 -4.17 14.28
C ASP A 452 51.85 -5.18 15.17
N TYR A 453 51.17 -5.71 16.21
CA TYR A 453 51.75 -6.73 17.08
C TYR A 453 51.96 -8.07 16.38
N TYR A 454 51.06 -8.50 15.50
CA TYR A 454 51.30 -9.69 14.67
C TYR A 454 52.48 -9.50 13.71
N SER A 455 52.75 -8.27 13.24
CA SER A 455 53.94 -7.95 12.47
C SER A 455 55.21 -8.06 13.32
N GLN A 456 55.20 -7.48 14.53
CA GLN A 456 56.33 -7.53 15.47
C GLN A 456 56.60 -8.94 16.01
N ILE A 457 55.56 -9.73 16.32
CA ILE A 457 55.69 -11.14 16.71
C ILE A 457 56.33 -11.96 15.60
N ARG A 458 56.00 -11.69 14.32
CA ARG A 458 56.63 -12.36 13.19
C ARG A 458 58.09 -11.95 13.04
N SER A 459 58.41 -10.66 13.16
CA SER A 459 59.81 -10.17 13.18
C SER A 459 60.63 -10.79 14.32
N LEU A 460 60.08 -10.83 15.53
CA LEU A 460 60.74 -11.39 16.71
C LEU A 460 60.83 -12.93 16.65
N ARG A 461 59.84 -13.61 16.05
CA ARG A 461 59.96 -15.05 15.74
C ARG A 461 61.04 -15.29 14.71
N SER A 462 61.17 -14.46 13.68
CA SER A 462 62.29 -14.55 12.73
C SER A 462 63.65 -14.25 13.39
N GLU A 463 63.68 -13.39 14.42
CA GLU A 463 64.89 -13.13 15.23
C GLU A 463 65.22 -14.27 16.22
N LEU A 464 64.22 -14.96 16.79
CA LEU A 464 64.40 -16.10 17.73
C LEU A 464 64.65 -17.44 17.07
N ILE A 465 64.12 -17.63 15.86
CA ILE A 465 64.41 -18.80 15.02
C ILE A 465 65.82 -18.68 14.42
N ALA A 466 66.50 -17.54 14.60
CA ALA A 466 67.91 -17.40 14.32
C ALA A 466 68.76 -17.69 15.58
N PRO A 467 69.71 -18.64 15.50
CA PRO A 467 70.95 -18.53 16.26
C PRO A 467 72.15 -18.25 15.34
N ASP A 468 72.81 -17.12 15.62
CA ASP A 468 74.23 -16.80 15.47
C ASP A 468 75.00 -17.26 14.21
N ALA A 469 74.50 -16.85 13.05
CA ALA A 469 75.33 -16.41 11.93
C ALA A 469 74.53 -15.38 11.14
N MET A 470 74.85 -14.08 11.27
CA MET A 470 74.35 -13.11 10.30
C MET A 470 74.96 -13.45 8.93
N PRO A 471 74.13 -13.69 7.90
CA PRO A 471 74.46 -13.39 6.51
C PRO A 471 74.86 -11.91 6.39
N SER A 472 75.31 -11.47 5.22
CA SER A 472 75.32 -10.02 4.97
C SER A 472 73.95 -9.45 5.34
N ALA A 473 73.87 -8.31 6.06
CA ALA A 473 72.58 -7.72 6.44
C ALA A 473 71.63 -7.63 5.23
N ALA A 474 72.19 -7.47 4.03
CA ALA A 474 71.49 -7.52 2.76
C ALA A 474 70.80 -8.86 2.44
N THR A 475 71.37 -10.02 2.80
CA THR A 475 70.76 -11.34 2.52
C THR A 475 69.64 -11.69 3.51
N ILE A 476 69.77 -11.34 4.80
CA ILE A 476 68.63 -11.42 5.74
C ILE A 476 67.54 -10.46 5.30
N GLU A 477 67.90 -9.21 5.03
CA GLU A 477 66.93 -8.20 4.62
C GLU A 477 66.23 -8.58 3.32
N GLN A 478 66.94 -9.18 2.36
CA GLN A 478 66.34 -9.73 1.14
C GLN A 478 65.38 -10.88 1.44
N ARG A 479 65.75 -11.81 2.33
CA ARG A 479 64.86 -12.89 2.76
C ARG A 479 63.64 -12.37 3.50
N LEU A 480 63.81 -11.42 4.43
CA LEU A 480 62.73 -10.84 5.23
C LEU A 480 61.78 -10.02 4.35
N ARG A 481 62.31 -9.28 3.36
CA ARG A 481 61.51 -8.60 2.33
C ARG A 481 60.78 -9.61 1.45
N ALA A 482 61.40 -10.74 1.10
CA ALA A 482 60.77 -11.79 0.30
C ALA A 482 59.65 -12.51 1.08
N GLU A 483 59.85 -12.82 2.37
CA GLU A 483 58.84 -13.42 3.25
C GLU A 483 57.67 -12.45 3.53
N ALA A 484 57.97 -11.16 3.76
CA ALA A 484 56.93 -10.14 3.92
C ALA A 484 56.11 -9.96 2.64
N ARG A 485 56.77 -9.91 1.47
CA ARG A 485 56.12 -9.84 0.16
C ARG A 485 55.28 -11.09 -0.11
N LEU A 486 55.79 -12.29 0.18
CA LEU A 486 55.04 -13.54 0.03
C LEU A 486 53.74 -13.50 0.85
N LYS A 487 53.83 -13.11 2.11
CA LYS A 487 52.68 -13.03 3.01
C LYS A 487 51.65 -11.98 2.57
N ASP A 488 52.12 -10.85 2.05
CA ASP A 488 51.25 -9.83 1.49
C ASP A 488 50.53 -10.35 0.24
N LEU A 489 51.22 -11.07 -0.64
CA LEU A 489 50.63 -11.71 -1.82
C LEU A 489 49.65 -12.84 -1.46
N GLU A 490 49.93 -13.62 -0.40
CA GLU A 490 49.00 -14.63 0.13
C GLU A 490 47.72 -13.96 0.68
N SER A 491 47.85 -12.81 1.35
CA SER A 491 46.68 -12.04 1.80
C SER A 491 45.87 -11.47 0.63
N LEU A 492 46.54 -11.06 -0.45
CA LEU A 492 45.90 -10.63 -1.69
C LEU A 492 45.15 -11.78 -2.35
N MET A 493 45.73 -12.99 -2.38
CA MET A 493 45.09 -14.20 -2.90
C MET A 493 43.82 -14.56 -2.10
N THR A 494 43.90 -14.47 -0.77
CA THR A 494 42.71 -14.69 0.09
C THR A 494 41.62 -13.65 -0.20
N THR A 495 42.00 -12.38 -0.34
CA THR A 495 41.05 -11.29 -0.67
C THR A 495 40.43 -11.48 -2.06
N PHE A 496 41.21 -12.02 -3.01
CA PHE A 496 40.73 -12.35 -4.35
C PHE A 496 39.71 -13.49 -4.31
N GLU A 497 39.99 -14.57 -3.59
CA GLU A 497 39.06 -15.68 -3.40
C GLU A 497 37.73 -15.20 -2.78
N GLU A 498 37.79 -14.40 -1.71
CA GLU A 498 36.61 -13.79 -1.09
C GLU A 498 35.82 -12.89 -2.06
N ALA A 499 36.51 -12.12 -2.90
CA ALA A 499 35.87 -11.29 -3.91
C ALA A 499 35.21 -12.13 -5.01
N MET A 500 35.84 -13.23 -5.42
CA MET A 500 35.29 -14.16 -6.40
C MET A 500 34.04 -14.87 -5.88
N GLU A 501 34.02 -15.33 -4.63
CA GLU A 501 32.80 -15.88 -4.00
C GLU A 501 31.65 -14.87 -4.01
N ARG A 502 31.95 -13.58 -3.73
CA ARG A 502 30.94 -12.51 -3.82
C ARG A 502 30.46 -12.33 -5.26
N PHE A 503 31.35 -12.33 -6.25
CA PHE A 503 30.95 -12.24 -7.66
C PHE A 503 30.09 -13.41 -8.10
N GLU A 504 30.38 -14.63 -7.66
CA GLU A 504 29.55 -15.81 -7.92
C GLU A 504 28.15 -15.63 -7.34
N SER A 505 28.04 -15.15 -6.09
CA SER A 505 26.74 -14.89 -5.46
C SER A 505 25.93 -13.82 -6.21
N LEU A 506 26.58 -12.73 -6.66
CA LEU A 506 25.96 -11.67 -7.44
C LEU A 506 25.58 -12.15 -8.86
N GLN A 507 26.34 -13.05 -9.45
CA GLN A 507 26.02 -13.67 -10.72
C GLN A 507 24.80 -14.57 -10.63
N VAL A 508 24.70 -15.39 -9.58
CA VAL A 508 23.51 -16.22 -9.32
C VAL A 508 22.28 -15.33 -9.17
N ALA A 509 22.36 -14.28 -8.35
CA ALA A 509 21.28 -13.31 -8.18
C ALA A 509 20.93 -12.60 -9.50
N TYR A 510 21.92 -12.20 -10.30
CA TYR A 510 21.70 -11.61 -11.62
C TYR A 510 20.96 -12.55 -12.58
N ARG A 511 21.34 -13.83 -12.60
CA ARG A 511 20.69 -14.86 -13.42
C ARG A 511 19.23 -15.06 -13.00
N GLU A 512 18.96 -15.11 -11.70
CA GLU A 512 17.59 -15.18 -11.17
C GLU A 512 16.75 -13.96 -11.61
N ILE A 513 17.30 -12.75 -11.50
CA ILE A 513 16.63 -11.52 -11.94
C ILE A 513 16.30 -11.58 -13.44
N LEU A 514 17.22 -12.04 -14.29
CA LEU A 514 16.97 -12.18 -15.74
C LEU A 514 15.90 -13.24 -16.04
N LEU A 515 15.88 -14.34 -15.30
CA LEU A 515 14.83 -15.35 -15.41
C LEU A 515 13.46 -14.78 -15.02
N ASP A 516 13.37 -14.04 -13.91
CA ASP A 516 12.13 -13.38 -13.47
C ASP A 516 11.65 -12.34 -14.49
N MET A 517 12.57 -11.52 -15.04
CA MET A 517 12.26 -10.57 -16.11
C MET A 517 11.77 -11.26 -17.39
N SER A 518 12.25 -12.45 -17.70
CA SER A 518 11.81 -13.22 -18.88
C SER A 518 10.40 -13.81 -18.71
N LYS A 519 10.01 -14.14 -17.48
CA LYS A 519 8.66 -14.64 -17.15
C LYS A 519 7.63 -13.52 -17.14
N THR A 520 8.05 -12.31 -16.78
CA THR A 520 7.17 -11.14 -16.76
C THR A 520 6.80 -10.75 -18.21
N PRO A 521 5.51 -10.70 -18.58
CA PRO A 521 5.08 -10.28 -19.91
C PRO A 521 5.66 -8.91 -20.26
N LYS A 522 6.00 -8.66 -21.54
CA LYS A 522 6.43 -7.33 -22.01
C LYS A 522 5.26 -6.38 -22.25
N GLU A 523 4.09 -6.93 -22.54
CA GLU A 523 2.88 -6.16 -22.78
C GLU A 523 2.29 -5.62 -21.48
N LYS A 524 1.61 -4.48 -21.52
CA LYS A 524 1.01 -3.87 -20.33
C LYS A 524 -0.15 -4.70 -19.75
N LEU A 525 -0.89 -5.40 -20.60
CA LEU A 525 -2.09 -6.15 -20.26
C LEU A 525 -1.80 -7.66 -20.28
N SER A 526 -2.34 -8.39 -19.31
CA SER A 526 -2.33 -9.84 -19.34
C SER A 526 -3.29 -10.39 -20.42
N GLN A 527 -3.18 -11.68 -20.75
CA GLN A 527 -4.13 -12.32 -21.66
C GLN A 527 -5.57 -12.31 -21.07
N SER A 528 -5.70 -12.49 -19.75
CA SER A 528 -6.96 -12.39 -19.02
C SER A 528 -7.55 -10.97 -19.13
N ASP A 529 -6.71 -9.94 -18.99
CA ASP A 529 -7.15 -8.54 -19.10
C ASP A 529 -7.66 -8.23 -20.51
N LYS A 530 -6.97 -8.71 -21.53
CA LYS A 530 -7.41 -8.58 -22.93
C LYS A 530 -8.77 -9.24 -23.15
N GLU A 531 -8.98 -10.44 -22.62
CA GLU A 531 -10.28 -11.12 -22.69
C GLU A 531 -11.40 -10.36 -21.98
N LYS A 532 -11.12 -9.77 -20.82
CA LYS A 532 -12.10 -8.92 -20.10
C LYS A 532 -12.51 -7.71 -20.94
N LEU A 533 -11.55 -7.03 -21.57
CA LEU A 533 -11.82 -5.86 -22.42
C LEU A 533 -12.57 -6.21 -23.71
N VAL A 534 -12.25 -7.36 -24.32
CA VAL A 534 -12.99 -7.87 -25.48
C VAL A 534 -14.44 -8.18 -25.09
N CYS A 535 -14.65 -8.90 -23.98
CA CYS A 535 -15.98 -9.22 -23.47
C CYS A 535 -16.78 -7.95 -23.12
N LEU A 536 -16.15 -6.95 -22.48
CA LEU A 536 -16.80 -5.67 -22.20
C LEU A 536 -17.17 -4.92 -23.48
N THR A 537 -16.31 -4.98 -24.51
CA THR A 537 -16.58 -4.38 -25.82
C THR A 537 -17.80 -5.03 -26.45
N ASP A 538 -17.88 -6.37 -26.44
CA ASP A 538 -19.00 -7.09 -27.03
C ASP A 538 -20.32 -6.82 -26.28
N LEU A 539 -20.30 -6.81 -24.94
CA LEU A 539 -21.44 -6.42 -24.12
C LEU A 539 -21.92 -5.00 -24.43
N MET A 540 -20.98 -4.04 -24.50
CA MET A 540 -21.30 -2.66 -24.85
C MET A 540 -21.94 -2.57 -26.24
N ARG A 541 -21.41 -3.28 -27.24
CA ARG A 541 -21.97 -3.30 -28.60
C ARG A 541 -23.38 -3.86 -28.65
N ASP A 542 -23.64 -4.93 -27.90
CA ASP A 542 -24.97 -5.52 -27.79
C ASP A 542 -25.96 -4.57 -27.12
N HIS A 543 -25.57 -3.92 -26.01
CA HIS A 543 -26.42 -2.92 -25.37
C HIS A 543 -26.73 -1.71 -26.26
N VAL A 544 -25.71 -1.19 -26.96
CA VAL A 544 -25.87 -0.08 -27.89
C VAL A 544 -26.83 -0.44 -29.03
N ARG A 545 -26.80 -1.70 -29.50
CA ARG A 545 -27.75 -2.23 -30.49
C ARG A 545 -29.17 -2.29 -29.92
N ASP A 546 -29.32 -2.77 -28.69
CA ASP A 546 -30.61 -2.86 -28.00
C ASP A 546 -31.21 -1.47 -27.69
N PHE A 547 -30.40 -0.44 -27.49
CA PHE A 547 -30.86 0.90 -27.13
C PHE A 547 -31.14 1.82 -28.33
N ASP A 548 -31.18 1.30 -29.55
CA ASP A 548 -31.39 2.07 -30.80
C ASP A 548 -30.38 3.22 -30.99
N PHE A 549 -29.09 2.94 -30.79
CA PHE A 549 -28.04 3.91 -31.09
C PHE A 549 -27.87 4.10 -32.60
N THR A 550 -27.80 5.36 -33.04
CA THR A 550 -27.86 5.71 -34.48
C THR A 550 -26.63 6.42 -35.02
N THR A 551 -25.77 6.99 -34.16
CA THR A 551 -24.65 7.82 -34.61
C THR A 551 -23.66 7.02 -35.47
N PHE A 552 -23.32 5.79 -35.07
CA PHE A 552 -22.41 4.90 -35.80
C PHE A 552 -22.85 3.44 -35.68
N PRO A 553 -22.43 2.56 -36.60
CA PRO A 553 -22.61 1.11 -36.43
C PRO A 553 -21.97 0.61 -35.14
N PRO A 554 -22.66 -0.22 -34.33
CA PRO A 554 -22.08 -0.76 -33.10
C PRO A 554 -20.76 -1.51 -33.31
N SER A 555 -20.54 -2.12 -34.49
CA SER A 555 -19.29 -2.81 -34.83
C SER A 555 -18.05 -1.90 -34.84
N GLU A 556 -18.22 -0.60 -35.08
CA GLU A 556 -17.12 0.38 -35.10
C GLU A 556 -16.70 0.83 -33.70
N LEU A 557 -17.52 0.56 -32.68
CA LEU A 557 -17.21 0.89 -31.29
C LEU A 557 -16.23 -0.11 -30.71
N SER A 558 -15.23 0.38 -29.99
CA SER A 558 -14.28 -0.44 -29.25
C SER A 558 -13.95 0.20 -27.91
N ILE A 559 -13.31 -0.53 -27.00
CA ILE A 559 -12.82 0.02 -25.75
C ILE A 559 -11.31 0.14 -25.83
N SER A 560 -10.82 1.36 -25.56
CA SER A 560 -9.39 1.65 -25.60
C SER A 560 -8.61 0.78 -24.62
N GLN A 561 -7.51 0.18 -25.09
CA GLN A 561 -6.62 -0.60 -24.22
C GLN A 561 -5.77 0.28 -23.30
N ASP A 562 -5.71 1.60 -23.54
CA ASP A 562 -4.92 2.53 -22.72
C ASP A 562 -5.79 3.42 -21.83
N SER A 563 -6.88 3.99 -22.36
CA SER A 563 -7.77 4.87 -21.58
C SER A 563 -8.96 4.14 -20.94
N TYR A 564 -9.25 2.91 -21.38
CA TYR A 564 -10.43 2.10 -21.01
C TYR A 564 -11.80 2.76 -21.28
N LYS A 565 -11.81 3.81 -22.11
CA LYS A 565 -13.03 4.48 -22.56
C LYS A 565 -13.50 3.92 -23.91
N PRO A 566 -14.79 4.08 -24.23
CA PRO A 566 -15.29 3.83 -25.58
C PRO A 566 -14.60 4.75 -26.61
N GLU A 567 -14.11 4.14 -27.69
CA GLU A 567 -13.43 4.82 -28.79
C GLU A 567 -13.95 4.30 -30.15
N LYS A 568 -13.83 5.15 -31.16
CA LYS A 568 -14.11 4.83 -32.56
C LYS A 568 -12.81 5.01 -33.34
N GLU A 569 -12.36 3.96 -34.03
CA GLU A 569 -11.12 3.99 -34.83
C GLU A 569 -9.89 4.55 -34.08
N GLY A 570 -9.82 4.33 -32.75
CA GLY A 570 -8.74 4.83 -31.89
C GLY A 570 -8.89 6.28 -31.40
N PHE A 571 -10.03 6.93 -31.65
CA PHE A 571 -10.36 8.26 -31.16
C PHE A 571 -11.46 8.23 -30.09
N GLU A 572 -11.28 9.00 -29.02
CA GLU A 572 -12.30 9.15 -27.97
C GLU A 572 -13.58 9.78 -28.55
N ILE A 573 -14.73 9.18 -28.22
CA ILE A 573 -16.04 9.60 -28.71
C ILE A 573 -16.50 10.84 -27.93
N GLY A 574 -15.98 12.01 -28.31
CA GLY A 574 -16.25 13.27 -27.63
C GLY A 574 -17.27 14.17 -28.36
N PHE A 575 -16.95 14.57 -29.59
CA PHE A 575 -17.69 15.64 -30.29
C PHE A 575 -18.63 15.16 -31.40
N GLU A 576 -18.47 13.92 -31.85
CA GLU A 576 -19.19 13.39 -33.02
C GLU A 576 -20.52 12.70 -32.68
N THR A 577 -20.88 12.58 -31.40
CA THR A 577 -22.13 11.93 -30.96
C THR A 577 -23.25 12.90 -30.66
N SER A 578 -24.48 12.49 -30.98
CA SER A 578 -25.67 13.20 -30.49
C SER A 578 -25.76 13.10 -28.97
N ALA A 579 -26.31 14.12 -28.31
CA ALA A 579 -26.43 14.14 -26.85
C ALA A 579 -27.24 12.94 -26.29
N SER A 580 -28.23 12.45 -27.04
CA SER A 580 -29.00 11.25 -26.69
C SER A 580 -28.19 9.97 -26.85
N ASP A 581 -27.37 9.86 -27.90
CA ASP A 581 -26.52 8.69 -28.14
C ASP A 581 -25.34 8.61 -27.17
N ALA A 582 -24.81 9.76 -26.71
CA ALA A 582 -23.83 9.80 -25.63
C ALA A 582 -24.38 9.19 -24.34
N ILE A 583 -25.65 9.45 -24.00
CA ILE A 583 -26.31 8.86 -22.82
C ILE A 583 -26.53 7.35 -23.02
N ARG A 584 -26.98 6.92 -24.19
CA ARG A 584 -27.14 5.49 -24.51
C ARG A 584 -25.82 4.73 -24.42
N LEU A 585 -24.74 5.31 -24.95
CA LEU A 585 -23.40 4.74 -24.84
C LEU A 585 -22.96 4.64 -23.37
N LYS A 586 -23.33 5.63 -22.55
CA LYS A 586 -23.07 5.59 -21.12
C LYS A 586 -23.85 4.49 -20.40
N TRP A 587 -25.14 4.32 -20.72
CA TRP A 587 -25.94 3.20 -20.20
C TRP A 587 -25.29 1.87 -20.56
N ALA A 588 -24.93 1.71 -21.83
CA ALA A 588 -24.28 0.50 -22.34
C ALA A 588 -22.96 0.20 -21.63
N TYR A 589 -22.11 1.21 -21.42
CA TYR A 589 -20.84 1.01 -20.73
C TYR A 589 -21.02 0.61 -19.26
N GLN A 590 -21.88 1.32 -18.53
CA GLN A 590 -22.13 1.09 -17.09
C GLN A 590 -22.84 -0.24 -16.83
N LEU A 591 -23.84 -0.58 -17.64
CA LEU A 591 -24.43 -1.91 -17.61
C LEU A 591 -23.42 -2.99 -18.02
N GLY A 592 -22.61 -2.74 -19.05
CA GLY A 592 -21.56 -3.67 -19.46
C GLY A 592 -20.58 -4.00 -18.34
N LEU A 593 -20.17 -3.01 -17.53
CA LEU A 593 -19.33 -3.23 -16.35
C LEU A 593 -20.02 -4.11 -15.30
N LEU A 594 -21.30 -3.87 -15.04
CA LEU A 594 -22.10 -4.70 -14.14
C LEU A 594 -22.21 -6.13 -14.68
N GLU A 595 -22.61 -6.30 -15.94
CA GLU A 595 -22.81 -7.61 -16.55
C GLU A 595 -21.52 -8.43 -16.62
N LEU A 596 -20.39 -7.78 -16.94
CA LEU A 596 -19.08 -8.41 -16.97
C LEU A 596 -18.71 -9.05 -15.62
N ALA A 597 -19.11 -8.45 -14.50
CA ALA A 597 -18.85 -8.96 -13.16
C ALA A 597 -19.51 -10.32 -12.88
N SER A 598 -20.54 -10.70 -13.64
CA SER A 598 -21.16 -12.02 -13.56
C SER A 598 -20.44 -13.10 -14.38
N VAL A 599 -19.63 -12.69 -15.37
CA VAL A 599 -18.99 -13.59 -16.35
C VAL A 599 -17.50 -13.77 -16.07
N LYS A 600 -16.82 -12.71 -15.62
CA LYS A 600 -15.39 -12.67 -15.35
C LYS A 600 -15.13 -12.16 -13.93
N PRO A 601 -14.01 -12.55 -13.29
CA PRO A 601 -13.65 -12.04 -11.97
C PRO A 601 -13.28 -10.55 -12.06
N THR A 602 -14.02 -9.71 -11.35
CA THR A 602 -13.81 -8.26 -11.25
C THR A 602 -14.05 -7.78 -9.81
N ASN A 603 -13.68 -6.54 -9.50
CA ASN A 603 -13.96 -5.90 -8.22
C ASN A 603 -15.29 -5.13 -8.23
N HIS A 604 -16.10 -5.24 -9.28
CA HIS A 604 -17.40 -4.56 -9.35
C HIS A 604 -18.33 -5.08 -8.22
N PRO A 605 -19.03 -4.19 -7.48
CA PRO A 605 -19.77 -4.60 -6.29
C PRO A 605 -21.12 -5.28 -6.57
N GLY A 606 -21.42 -5.61 -7.83
CA GLY A 606 -22.71 -6.18 -8.24
C GLY A 606 -23.92 -5.25 -8.10
N ALA A 607 -23.73 -3.95 -7.85
CA ALA A 607 -24.81 -2.96 -7.75
C ALA A 607 -24.60 -1.82 -8.75
N LEU A 608 -25.69 -1.30 -9.34
CA LEU A 608 -25.69 -0.15 -10.25
C LEU A 608 -26.84 0.81 -9.89
N ILE A 609 -26.53 2.10 -9.75
CA ILE A 609 -27.50 3.15 -9.43
C ILE A 609 -27.54 4.17 -10.58
N PHE A 610 -28.72 4.37 -11.16
CA PHE A 610 -28.97 5.46 -12.10
C PHE A 610 -29.93 6.47 -11.48
N ASP A 611 -29.42 7.67 -11.20
CA ASP A 611 -30.25 8.81 -10.84
C ASP A 611 -30.71 9.55 -12.10
N GLU A 612 -32.00 9.41 -12.40
CA GLU A 612 -32.67 10.07 -13.51
C GLU A 612 -32.06 9.74 -14.89
N PRO A 613 -32.05 8.46 -15.32
CA PRO A 613 -31.33 8.00 -16.51
C PRO A 613 -31.78 8.63 -17.82
N ARG A 614 -33.05 9.06 -17.91
CA ARG A 614 -33.62 9.69 -19.10
C ARG A 614 -33.21 11.18 -19.23
N GLN A 615 -31.91 11.45 -19.22
CA GLN A 615 -31.39 12.78 -19.53
C GLN A 615 -31.51 13.08 -21.04
N GLN A 616 -31.53 14.37 -21.40
CA GLN A 616 -31.54 14.86 -22.80
C GLN A 616 -32.67 14.27 -23.70
N SER A 617 -33.81 13.90 -23.11
CA SER A 617 -35.00 13.44 -23.85
C SER A 617 -34.77 12.22 -24.75
N SER A 618 -34.04 11.20 -24.27
CA SER A 618 -33.91 9.93 -24.98
C SER A 618 -35.29 9.33 -25.34
N SER A 619 -35.34 8.60 -26.47
CA SER A 619 -36.57 8.01 -26.98
C SER A 619 -37.15 6.98 -26.00
N ARG A 620 -38.49 6.85 -26.00
CA ARG A 620 -39.21 5.92 -25.12
C ARG A 620 -38.80 4.45 -25.33
N PRO A 621 -38.66 3.94 -26.57
CA PRO A 621 -38.24 2.55 -26.80
C PRO A 621 -36.86 2.23 -26.21
N SER A 622 -35.90 3.15 -26.33
CA SER A 622 -34.57 2.96 -25.73
C SER A 622 -34.63 2.83 -24.20
N PHE A 623 -35.52 3.58 -23.54
CA PHE A 623 -35.68 3.53 -22.09
C PHE A 623 -36.41 2.26 -21.62
N GLU A 624 -37.39 1.80 -22.39
CA GLU A 624 -38.05 0.51 -22.17
C GLU A 624 -37.04 -0.65 -22.27
N ASN A 625 -36.22 -0.67 -23.32
CA ASN A 625 -35.16 -1.67 -23.50
C ASN A 625 -34.12 -1.62 -22.36
N LEU A 626 -33.81 -0.43 -21.85
CA LEU A 626 -32.94 -0.27 -20.68
C LEU A 626 -33.53 -0.96 -19.44
N LEU A 627 -34.82 -0.75 -19.15
CA LEU A 627 -35.50 -1.38 -18.02
C LEU A 627 -35.59 -2.91 -18.18
N HIS A 628 -35.90 -3.39 -19.39
CA HIS A 628 -35.91 -4.83 -19.69
C HIS A 628 -34.54 -5.47 -19.44
N ARG A 629 -33.46 -4.82 -19.87
CA ARG A 629 -32.11 -5.33 -19.65
C ARG A 629 -31.73 -5.28 -18.16
N ALA A 630 -32.04 -4.18 -17.49
CA ALA A 630 -31.75 -4.00 -16.07
C ALA A 630 -32.47 -5.03 -15.18
N ALA A 631 -33.68 -5.45 -15.52
CA ALA A 631 -34.41 -6.48 -14.77
C ALA A 631 -33.75 -7.86 -14.82
N GLN A 632 -32.98 -8.15 -15.88
CA GLN A 632 -32.19 -9.39 -15.96
C GLN A 632 -31.04 -9.43 -14.94
N ALA A 633 -30.77 -8.34 -14.22
CA ALA A 633 -29.80 -8.31 -13.12
C ALA A 633 -30.15 -9.31 -12.01
N LYS A 634 -31.45 -9.56 -11.76
CA LYS A 634 -31.91 -10.52 -10.73
C LYS A 634 -31.39 -11.93 -10.99
N ALA A 635 -31.43 -12.38 -12.25
CA ALA A 635 -30.94 -13.70 -12.66
C ALA A 635 -29.41 -13.86 -12.48
N ARG A 636 -28.69 -12.74 -12.34
CA ARG A 636 -27.24 -12.67 -12.15
C ARG A 636 -26.85 -12.32 -10.72
N ASP A 637 -27.81 -12.32 -9.80
CA ASP A 637 -27.60 -11.98 -8.39
C ASP A 637 -27.06 -10.55 -8.18
N GLN A 638 -27.51 -9.63 -9.04
CA GLN A 638 -27.11 -8.23 -9.10
C GLN A 638 -28.26 -7.30 -8.73
N GLN A 639 -27.92 -6.09 -8.30
CA GLN A 639 -28.88 -5.07 -7.90
C GLN A 639 -28.80 -3.84 -8.80
N VAL A 640 -29.94 -3.33 -9.22
CA VAL A 640 -30.06 -2.13 -10.03
C VAL A 640 -31.12 -1.21 -9.42
N ILE A 641 -30.77 0.04 -9.14
CA ILE A 641 -31.67 1.02 -8.51
C ILE A 641 -31.82 2.22 -9.45
N PHE A 642 -33.04 2.48 -9.90
CA PHE A 642 -33.36 3.60 -10.78
C PHE A 642 -34.22 4.61 -10.04
N SER A 643 -33.91 5.90 -10.14
CA SER A 643 -34.88 6.99 -9.88
C SER A 643 -35.36 7.61 -11.19
N THR A 644 -36.67 7.85 -11.32
CA THR A 644 -37.23 8.47 -12.52
C THR A 644 -38.49 9.31 -12.24
N SER A 645 -38.68 10.36 -13.04
CA SER A 645 -39.84 11.24 -13.11
C SER A 645 -40.72 10.99 -14.34
N GLU A 646 -40.55 9.85 -15.02
CA GLU A 646 -41.30 9.57 -16.26
C GLU A 646 -42.81 9.60 -16.02
N ASN A 647 -43.61 9.77 -17.08
CA ASN A 647 -45.07 9.65 -16.94
C ASN A 647 -45.43 8.30 -16.29
N LEU A 648 -46.18 8.34 -15.19
CA LEU A 648 -46.48 7.16 -14.36
C LEU A 648 -47.25 6.08 -15.13
N GLU A 649 -48.14 6.45 -16.04
CA GLU A 649 -48.90 5.48 -16.85
C GLU A 649 -47.97 4.72 -17.79
N THR A 650 -47.00 5.42 -18.38
CA THR A 650 -45.97 4.82 -19.25
C THR A 650 -45.02 3.95 -18.44
N LEU A 651 -44.63 4.38 -17.24
CA LEU A 651 -43.77 3.57 -16.39
C LEU A 651 -44.48 2.28 -15.98
N ARG A 652 -45.75 2.37 -15.56
CA ARG A 652 -46.58 1.21 -15.17
C ARG A 652 -46.79 0.24 -16.31
N SER A 653 -46.98 0.73 -17.54
CA SER A 653 -47.11 -0.17 -18.69
C SER A 653 -45.84 -1.00 -18.91
N ILE A 654 -44.66 -0.37 -18.80
CA ILE A 654 -43.38 -1.06 -18.98
C ILE A 654 -43.13 -2.03 -17.83
N THR A 655 -43.17 -1.53 -16.60
CA THR A 655 -42.86 -2.30 -15.37
C THR A 655 -43.81 -3.48 -15.15
N SER A 656 -45.08 -3.40 -15.58
CA SER A 656 -46.01 -4.53 -15.54
C SER A 656 -45.59 -5.75 -16.36
N SER A 657 -44.72 -5.55 -17.36
CA SER A 657 -44.20 -6.61 -18.22
C SER A 657 -42.86 -7.19 -17.74
N ILE A 658 -42.34 -6.70 -16.60
CA ILE A 658 -40.98 -6.94 -16.14
C ILE A 658 -40.97 -7.34 -14.65
N ASP A 659 -40.07 -8.23 -14.25
CA ASP A 659 -39.83 -8.53 -12.83
C ASP A 659 -39.02 -7.39 -12.18
N CYS A 660 -39.71 -6.45 -11.53
CA CYS A 660 -39.11 -5.34 -10.81
C CYS A 660 -39.91 -4.95 -9.56
N SER A 661 -39.23 -4.32 -8.60
CA SER A 661 -39.87 -3.73 -7.42
C SER A 661 -40.12 -2.24 -7.66
N GLU A 662 -41.37 -1.81 -7.58
CA GLU A 662 -41.76 -0.40 -7.75
C GLU A 662 -41.98 0.29 -6.40
N VAL A 663 -41.41 1.48 -6.23
CA VAL A 663 -41.67 2.37 -5.09
C VAL A 663 -42.17 3.71 -5.64
N ILE A 664 -43.47 3.98 -5.48
CA ILE A 664 -44.14 5.15 -6.07
C ILE A 664 -44.51 6.14 -4.97
N PHE A 665 -44.02 7.37 -5.08
CA PHE A 665 -44.39 8.49 -4.21
C PHE A 665 -45.31 9.48 -4.94
N PRO A 666 -46.61 9.56 -4.57
CA PRO A 666 -47.56 10.47 -5.23
C PRO A 666 -47.36 11.95 -4.86
N GLY A 667 -46.69 12.24 -3.75
CA GLY A 667 -46.45 13.60 -3.22
C GLY A 667 -44.98 13.82 -2.86
N TYR A 668 -44.71 14.71 -1.90
CA TYR A 668 -43.36 14.83 -1.35
C TYR A 668 -42.90 13.52 -0.71
N ILE A 669 -41.63 13.16 -0.94
CA ILE A 669 -41.08 11.90 -0.39
C ILE A 669 -41.08 11.88 1.14
N LEU A 670 -40.83 13.02 1.78
CA LEU A 670 -40.90 13.13 3.25
C LEU A 670 -42.33 13.41 3.67
N GLN A 671 -43.01 12.38 4.16
CA GLN A 671 -44.37 12.48 4.68
C GLN A 671 -44.36 12.49 6.19
N ARG A 672 -45.41 13.07 6.80
CA ARG A 672 -45.58 13.04 8.24
C ARG A 672 -45.78 11.60 8.69
N LEU A 673 -44.99 11.15 9.66
CA LEU A 673 -45.16 9.85 10.30
C LEU A 673 -46.19 9.99 11.41
N GLU A 674 -47.09 9.01 11.51
CA GLU A 674 -48.12 8.95 12.54
C GLU A 674 -47.55 8.62 13.93
#